data_AF-A0A238JNL0-F1
#
_entry.id   AF-A0A238JNL0-F1
#
_cell.length_a   1.000
_cell.length_b   1.000
_cell.length_c   1.000
_cell.angle_alpha   90.00
_cell.angle_beta   90.00
_cell.angle_gamma   90.00
#
_symmetry.space_group_name_H-M   'P 1'
#
loop_
_entity.id
_entity.type
_entity.pdbx_description
1 polymer ?
#
loop_
_entity_poly.entity_id
_entity_poly.type
_entity_poly.pdbx_seq_one_letter_code
_entity_poly.pdbx_strand_id
1 'polypeptide(L)'
;MTRWIALAVLCLWPASLVAQSVPVRSGEHGRFTRLVLTIPPGTEWNLASDHSARKLALTFGSDKLVFDTSSVFERIGTERIAGLAPAKDGHGLEISLACHCDAEAFVLQRNMLVIDVAPSDRPLEPAEVTRLPDGAKQDIAPPSQLVGDFTDVRIGAFPGLGPEPVRDPSLPLLSGQIDAEDPAGAIAARPDPGSMQAAALGGQIAADLAIAATVGLLDPAVRPVPVSAPDRDPQETTEPPREDDQPEDGSLARQLAAGLSSLDHQTLQDGHISIGSDSCLPGQMLSLSEWVDADASPSKVLAHRRGAVFGEFDRIDESAVEDYARALVHFGFGAEARAVLALGSDAPDTTLRALTYLVEGGADPDHVFAGQSECDSAAALWSALSAQQRSDISLLNEPALLRSFEALPKHLRSFLGPVLAEQLSAYGYPNAAREVLRRLQRMEGRETDEIALGKAQLALKDGDLDEASRRLHDLSVNGGPEAALAVAASVDLADASDTRVPQRIVELSEAFATELRNSDDGRKLWEAHVRSQLVNGDFDAAFADLGTAEGIPEVLVKATQQTALKALVERADDVTFLRHSTRSIREGVLPENETLVVQSARRLTGLGLPEVSLDLLASFAEPGNPSDMRIARAEALLSLGRPEEAEIILIGQRGDAVSLLRAEARKQMGDHAFSKGLYSRLGDREEALNAAWLSGDWADIAQTESAFAPAADLMTREDTVPDPRTEGLGAVDLLSEASAETRETLRALLDATAIPED
;
A
#
# COMPACT_ATOMS: atom_id res chain seq x y z
N MET A 1 -23.48 85.87 -43.20
CA MET A 1 -22.76 85.98 -41.90
C MET A 1 -23.14 84.91 -40.87
N THR A 2 -24.25 84.17 -41.05
CA THR A 2 -24.73 83.12 -40.13
C THR A 2 -23.99 81.78 -40.22
N ARG A 3 -23.22 81.51 -41.28
CA ARG A 3 -22.46 80.24 -41.43
C ARG A 3 -21.11 80.20 -40.71
N TRP A 4 -20.53 81.34 -40.37
CA TRP A 4 -19.24 81.41 -39.68
C TRP A 4 -19.37 81.34 -38.15
N ILE A 5 -20.54 81.71 -37.61
CA ILE A 5 -20.83 81.60 -36.18
C ILE A 5 -21.11 80.14 -35.79
N ALA A 6 -21.74 79.35 -36.67
CA ALA A 6 -21.99 77.93 -36.44
C ALA A 6 -20.71 77.08 -36.41
N LEU A 7 -19.66 77.48 -37.15
CA LEU A 7 -18.37 76.76 -37.14
C LEU A 7 -17.53 77.11 -35.90
N ALA A 8 -17.63 78.35 -35.39
CA ALA A 8 -16.90 78.76 -34.19
C ALA A 8 -17.47 78.15 -32.90
N VAL A 9 -18.78 77.85 -32.85
CA VAL A 9 -19.42 77.22 -31.68
C VAL A 9 -19.14 75.71 -31.61
N LEU A 10 -18.86 75.04 -32.74
CA LEU A 10 -18.54 73.60 -32.75
C LEU A 10 -17.09 73.29 -32.33
N CYS A 11 -16.18 74.27 -32.35
CA CYS A 11 -14.79 74.11 -31.91
C CYS A 11 -14.55 74.39 -30.41
N LEU A 12 -15.61 74.73 -29.66
CA LEU A 12 -15.55 75.01 -28.21
C LEU A 12 -16.12 73.87 -27.34
N TRP A 13 -16.47 72.72 -27.93
CA TRP A 13 -16.73 71.54 -27.09
C TRP A 13 -15.41 70.99 -26.56
N PRO A 14 -15.17 71.00 -25.24
CA PRO A 14 -14.04 70.32 -24.68
C PRO A 14 -14.23 68.83 -25.00
N ALA A 15 -13.30 68.26 -25.76
CA ALA A 15 -13.15 66.82 -25.84
C ALA A 15 -12.73 66.36 -24.45
N SER A 16 -13.70 66.04 -23.60
CA SER A 16 -13.46 65.27 -22.39
C SER A 16 -12.92 63.92 -22.85
N LEU A 17 -11.59 63.77 -22.80
CA LEU A 17 -10.93 62.48 -22.82
C LEU A 17 -11.44 61.72 -21.59
N VAL A 18 -12.50 60.94 -21.77
CA VAL A 18 -12.96 60.00 -20.75
C VAL A 18 -11.89 58.91 -20.68
N ALA A 19 -11.10 58.94 -19.61
CA ALA A 19 -10.18 57.86 -19.29
C ALA A 19 -10.97 56.57 -19.10
N GLN A 20 -10.51 55.47 -19.69
CA GLN A 20 -11.21 54.19 -19.65
C GLN A 20 -11.02 53.58 -18.25
N SER A 21 -12.12 53.44 -17.50
CA SER A 21 -12.11 52.79 -16.19
C SER A 21 -12.07 51.27 -16.36
N VAL A 22 -11.07 50.62 -15.78
CA VAL A 22 -10.89 49.16 -15.74
C VAL A 22 -11.34 48.66 -14.36
N PRO A 23 -12.50 48.00 -14.25
CA PRO A 23 -12.94 47.44 -12.98
C PRO A 23 -12.06 46.25 -12.59
N VAL A 24 -11.57 46.27 -11.35
CA VAL A 24 -10.84 45.15 -10.76
C VAL A 24 -11.81 44.34 -9.91
N ARG A 25 -12.00 43.07 -10.28
CA ARG A 25 -12.85 42.12 -9.56
C ARG A 25 -11.99 41.14 -8.78
N SER A 26 -12.52 40.62 -7.68
CA SER A 26 -11.83 39.68 -6.80
C SER A 26 -12.70 38.48 -6.45
N GLY A 27 -12.06 37.37 -6.08
CA GLY A 27 -12.70 36.16 -5.57
C GLY A 27 -11.73 35.31 -4.75
N GLU A 28 -12.22 34.72 -3.67
CA GLU A 28 -11.46 33.81 -2.80
C GLU A 28 -11.73 32.35 -3.20
N HIS A 29 -10.67 31.56 -3.36
CA HIS A 29 -10.75 30.18 -3.85
C HIS A 29 -10.05 29.16 -2.93
N GLY A 30 -9.91 29.50 -1.64
CA GLY A 30 -9.38 28.62 -0.59
C GLY A 30 -7.85 28.52 -0.63
N ARG A 31 -7.30 27.99 -1.73
CA ARG A 31 -5.85 27.86 -1.93
C ARG A 31 -5.20 29.10 -2.55
N PHE A 32 -5.97 29.98 -3.19
CA PHE A 32 -5.49 31.21 -3.80
C PHE A 32 -6.57 32.30 -3.84
N THR A 33 -6.15 33.56 -3.90
CA THR A 33 -7.02 34.72 -4.13
C THR A 33 -6.86 35.19 -5.57
N ARG A 34 -7.98 35.34 -6.30
CA ARG A 34 -8.00 35.73 -7.71
C ARG A 34 -8.38 37.20 -7.88
N LEU A 35 -7.60 37.94 -8.67
CA LEU A 35 -7.94 39.25 -9.21
C LEU A 35 -8.22 39.14 -10.72
N VAL A 36 -9.24 39.84 -11.21
CA VAL A 36 -9.62 39.85 -12.62
C VAL A 36 -9.80 41.28 -13.10
N LEU A 37 -9.07 41.65 -14.15
CA LEU A 37 -9.13 42.95 -14.80
C LEU A 37 -9.64 42.78 -16.23
N THR A 38 -10.61 43.60 -16.63
CA THR A 38 -11.09 43.60 -18.03
C THR A 38 -10.27 44.59 -18.85
N ILE A 39 -9.35 44.08 -19.66
CA ILE A 39 -8.41 44.87 -20.48
C ILE A 39 -8.75 44.78 -21.97
N PRO A 40 -8.50 45.83 -22.78
CA PRO A 40 -8.65 45.76 -24.22
C PRO A 40 -7.80 44.62 -24.84
N PRO A 41 -8.31 43.90 -25.86
CA PRO A 41 -7.53 42.85 -26.53
C PRO A 41 -6.21 43.40 -27.11
N GLY A 42 -5.11 42.70 -26.86
CA GLY A 42 -3.77 43.09 -27.33
C GLY A 42 -3.05 44.13 -26.47
N THR A 43 -3.55 44.44 -25.27
CA THR A 43 -2.84 45.29 -24.30
C THR A 43 -1.57 44.58 -23.83
N GLU A 44 -0.42 45.24 -23.96
CA GLU A 44 0.84 44.77 -23.38
C GLU A 44 0.85 44.99 -21.88
N TRP A 45 1.21 43.96 -21.12
CA TRP A 45 1.26 43.97 -19.66
C TRP A 45 2.46 43.17 -19.16
N ASN A 46 2.94 43.52 -17.97
CA ASN A 46 4.01 42.80 -17.28
C ASN A 46 3.72 42.74 -15.78
N LEU A 47 3.91 41.58 -15.17
CA LEU A 47 3.81 41.38 -13.73
C LEU A 47 5.20 41.10 -13.17
N ALA A 48 5.69 42.00 -12.31
CA ALA A 48 6.96 41.83 -11.61
C ALA A 48 6.69 41.54 -10.13
N SER A 49 7.37 40.52 -9.60
CA SER A 49 7.29 40.15 -8.19
C SER A 49 8.53 40.63 -7.45
N ASP A 50 8.33 41.37 -6.37
CA ASP A 50 9.36 41.70 -5.38
C ASP A 50 9.09 40.91 -4.10
N HIS A 51 9.69 39.72 -4.03
CA HIS A 51 9.53 38.81 -2.89
C HIS A 51 10.10 39.40 -1.60
N SER A 52 11.12 40.27 -1.70
CA SER A 52 11.76 40.91 -0.54
C SER A 52 10.88 41.99 0.08
N ALA A 53 10.18 42.77 -0.75
CA ALA A 53 9.25 43.81 -0.32
C ALA A 53 7.80 43.31 -0.15
N ARG A 54 7.51 42.03 -0.42
CA ARG A 54 6.17 41.43 -0.47
C ARG A 54 5.20 42.23 -1.34
N LYS A 55 5.64 42.54 -2.55
CA LYS A 55 4.88 43.36 -3.51
C LYS A 55 4.85 42.74 -4.89
N LEU A 56 3.74 42.93 -5.59
CA LEU A 56 3.63 42.67 -7.02
C LEU A 56 3.35 43.99 -7.73
N ALA A 57 4.08 44.26 -8.80
CA ALA A 57 3.90 45.41 -9.65
C ALA A 57 3.35 44.96 -11.01
N LEU A 58 2.07 45.25 -11.24
CA LEU A 58 1.43 45.06 -12.55
C LEU A 58 1.58 46.35 -13.35
N THR A 59 2.24 46.28 -14.51
CA THR A 59 2.47 47.43 -15.39
C THR A 59 1.84 47.19 -16.75
N PHE A 60 1.29 48.25 -17.35
CA PHE A 60 0.66 48.24 -18.67
C PHE A 60 1.39 49.18 -19.61
N GLY A 61 1.55 48.78 -20.87
CA GLY A 61 2.21 49.59 -21.90
C GLY A 61 1.38 50.80 -22.41
N SER A 62 0.23 51.12 -21.78
CA SER A 62 -0.69 52.17 -22.24
C SER A 62 -1.00 53.22 -21.18
N ASP A 63 -0.91 54.50 -21.55
CA ASP A 63 -0.91 55.65 -20.63
C ASP A 63 -2.29 56.14 -20.16
N LYS A 64 -3.36 55.34 -20.34
CA LYS A 64 -4.76 55.82 -20.18
C LYS A 64 -5.73 54.85 -19.49
N LEU A 65 -5.23 53.95 -18.63
CA LEU A 65 -6.09 53.06 -17.83
C LEU A 65 -6.27 53.64 -16.42
N VAL A 66 -7.52 53.86 -16.01
CA VAL A 66 -7.86 54.20 -14.63
C VAL A 66 -8.42 52.94 -13.97
N PHE A 67 -7.87 52.49 -12.85
CA PHE A 67 -8.33 51.27 -12.19
C PHE A 67 -9.36 51.59 -11.11
N ASP A 68 -10.49 50.92 -11.15
CA ASP A 68 -11.47 50.94 -10.06
C ASP A 68 -11.24 49.72 -9.16
N THR A 69 -10.67 49.96 -7.98
CA THR A 69 -10.34 48.95 -6.97
C THR A 69 -11.32 48.97 -5.79
N SER A 70 -12.36 49.80 -5.83
CA SER A 70 -13.23 50.08 -4.69
C SER A 70 -13.97 48.85 -4.15
N SER A 71 -14.35 47.91 -5.02
CA SER A 71 -15.08 46.69 -4.66
C SER A 71 -14.19 45.46 -4.38
N VAL A 72 -12.85 45.61 -4.42
CA VAL A 72 -11.94 44.45 -4.35
C VAL A 72 -12.02 43.76 -2.99
N PHE A 73 -11.96 44.50 -1.88
CA PHE A 73 -12.00 43.93 -0.53
C PHE A 73 -13.41 43.61 -0.03
N GLU A 74 -14.46 43.76 -0.85
CA GLU A 74 -15.81 43.31 -0.50
C GLU A 74 -15.95 41.78 -0.58
N ARG A 75 -15.10 41.10 -1.36
CA ARG A 75 -15.25 39.67 -1.70
C ARG A 75 -14.05 38.78 -1.32
N ILE A 76 -12.99 39.36 -0.77
CA ILE A 76 -11.76 38.66 -0.35
C ILE A 76 -11.30 39.17 1.03
N GLY A 77 -10.58 38.34 1.78
CA GLY A 77 -9.92 38.76 3.03
C GLY A 77 -8.56 39.43 2.79
N THR A 78 -7.92 39.90 3.87
CA THR A 78 -6.59 40.54 3.82
C THR A 78 -5.43 39.59 4.14
N GLU A 79 -5.70 38.28 4.24
CA GLU A 79 -4.73 37.23 4.60
C GLU A 79 -3.64 37.03 3.53
N ARG A 80 -3.98 37.28 2.25
CA ARG A 80 -3.06 37.13 1.11
C ARG A 80 -2.70 38.47 0.48
N ILE A 81 -3.71 39.25 0.14
CA ILE A 81 -3.55 40.60 -0.43
C ILE A 81 -3.82 41.61 0.68
N ALA A 82 -2.77 42.29 1.15
CA ALA A 82 -2.86 43.33 2.18
C ALA A 82 -3.39 44.66 1.63
N GLY A 83 -3.18 44.94 0.35
CA GLY A 83 -3.57 46.22 -0.25
C GLY A 83 -3.45 46.22 -1.77
N LEU A 84 -4.24 47.07 -2.42
CA LEU A 84 -4.23 47.27 -3.86
C LEU A 84 -4.36 48.77 -4.16
N ALA A 85 -3.37 49.35 -4.82
CA ALA A 85 -3.37 50.76 -5.18
C ALA A 85 -2.89 50.97 -6.62
N PRO A 86 -3.38 52.00 -7.33
CA PRO A 86 -2.76 52.45 -8.58
C PRO A 86 -1.28 52.79 -8.36
N ALA A 87 -0.43 52.35 -9.28
CA ALA A 87 0.99 52.68 -9.26
C ALA A 87 1.19 54.20 -9.38
N LYS A 88 2.26 54.74 -8.75
CA LYS A 88 2.51 56.19 -8.67
C LYS A 88 2.71 56.88 -10.02
N ASP A 89 3.15 56.11 -11.01
CA ASP A 89 3.32 56.55 -12.39
C ASP A 89 2.00 56.54 -13.18
N GLY A 90 0.93 55.93 -12.64
CA GLY A 90 -0.38 55.83 -13.28
C GLY A 90 -0.48 54.74 -14.35
N HIS A 91 0.55 53.91 -14.53
CA HIS A 91 0.64 52.91 -15.60
C HIS A 91 0.43 51.48 -15.09
N GLY A 92 -0.16 51.31 -13.91
CA GLY A 92 -0.19 49.99 -13.27
C GLY A 92 -0.94 49.91 -11.95
N LEU A 93 -0.87 48.74 -11.33
CA LEU A 93 -1.34 48.45 -9.99
C LEU A 93 -0.19 47.92 -9.13
N GLU A 94 -0.06 48.45 -7.93
CA GLU A 94 0.79 47.93 -6.87
C GLU A 94 -0.08 47.08 -5.92
N ILE A 95 0.27 45.79 -5.83
CA ILE A 95 -0.40 44.80 -4.99
C ILE A 95 0.52 44.50 -3.80
N SER A 96 0.10 44.85 -2.59
CA SER A 96 0.81 44.53 -1.36
C SER A 96 0.35 43.17 -0.85
N LEU A 97 1.28 42.28 -0.52
CA LEU A 97 1.01 40.93 -0.03
C LEU A 97 1.15 40.86 1.50
N ALA A 98 0.24 40.14 2.17
CA ALA A 98 0.29 39.90 3.62
C ALA A 98 1.08 38.62 3.99
N CYS A 99 1.33 37.77 3.01
CA CYS A 99 1.97 36.46 3.12
C CYS A 99 3.24 36.38 2.27
N HIS A 100 4.03 35.32 2.49
CA HIS A 100 5.03 34.88 1.51
C HIS A 100 4.30 34.16 0.38
N CYS A 101 3.97 34.90 -0.66
CA CYS A 101 3.07 34.47 -1.72
C CYS A 101 3.66 34.74 -3.11
N ASP A 102 3.39 33.83 -4.04
CA ASP A 102 3.67 33.99 -5.46
C ASP A 102 2.38 34.29 -6.22
N ALA A 103 2.53 34.86 -7.41
CA ALA A 103 1.41 35.17 -8.28
C ALA A 103 1.63 34.69 -9.71
N GLU A 104 0.60 34.09 -10.28
CA GLU A 104 0.54 33.71 -11.68
C GLU A 104 -0.48 34.59 -12.40
N ALA A 105 -0.15 35.06 -13.61
CA ALA A 105 -1.03 35.89 -14.40
C ALA A 105 -1.18 35.39 -15.83
N PHE A 106 -2.42 35.38 -16.34
CA PHE A 106 -2.74 34.95 -17.70
C PHE A 106 -3.98 35.66 -18.24
N VAL A 107 -4.17 35.63 -19.56
CA VAL A 107 -5.33 36.26 -20.23
C VAL A 107 -6.37 35.21 -20.61
N LEU A 108 -7.56 35.30 -20.03
CA LEU A 108 -8.72 34.47 -20.33
C LEU A 108 -9.65 35.20 -21.34
N GLN A 109 -10.18 34.45 -22.33
CA GLN A 109 -11.14 34.96 -23.33
C GLN A 109 -10.71 36.25 -24.08
N ARG A 110 -9.40 36.48 -24.25
CA ARG A 110 -8.75 37.60 -24.96
C ARG A 110 -8.86 38.99 -24.31
N ASN A 111 -9.62 39.18 -23.24
CA ASN A 111 -9.84 40.49 -22.62
C ASN A 111 -9.91 40.48 -21.08
N MET A 112 -9.74 39.33 -20.43
CA MET A 112 -9.70 39.25 -18.97
C MET A 112 -8.30 38.87 -18.52
N LEU A 113 -7.57 39.80 -17.92
CA LEU A 113 -6.32 39.51 -17.24
C LEU A 113 -6.64 38.97 -15.84
N VAL A 114 -6.27 37.72 -15.59
CA VAL A 114 -6.48 37.01 -14.33
C VAL A 114 -5.15 36.93 -13.61
N ILE A 115 -5.14 37.21 -12.31
CA ILE A 115 -3.95 37.15 -11.44
C ILE A 115 -4.34 36.32 -10.21
N ASP A 116 -3.68 35.18 -10.02
CA ASP A 116 -3.92 34.27 -8.89
C ASP A 116 -2.77 34.35 -7.90
N VAL A 117 -3.08 34.65 -6.64
CA VAL A 117 -2.10 34.84 -5.55
C VAL A 117 -2.20 33.67 -4.56
N ALA A 118 -1.13 32.87 -4.46
CA ALA A 118 -1.04 31.66 -3.64
C ALA A 118 0.18 31.72 -2.69
N PRO A 119 0.22 30.98 -1.56
CA PRO A 119 1.39 30.95 -0.70
C PRO A 119 2.52 30.26 -1.46
N SER A 120 3.75 30.77 -1.29
CA SER A 120 4.93 30.23 -1.96
C SER A 120 5.73 29.38 -0.99
N ASP A 121 6.21 28.23 -1.47
CA ASP A 121 7.18 27.39 -0.77
C ASP A 121 8.63 27.71 -1.16
N ARG A 122 8.86 28.74 -2.00
CA ARG A 122 10.21 29.14 -2.41
C ARG A 122 10.97 29.78 -1.24
N PRO A 123 12.21 29.40 -0.97
CA PRO A 123 13.04 30.09 0.02
C PRO A 123 13.19 31.57 -0.34
N LEU A 124 13.02 32.46 0.64
CA LEU A 124 13.33 33.89 0.46
C LEU A 124 14.82 34.03 0.11
N GLU A 125 15.14 34.61 -1.04
CA GLU A 125 16.54 34.90 -1.37
C GLU A 125 17.13 35.86 -0.32
N PRO A 126 18.30 35.57 0.25
CA PRO A 126 18.94 36.46 1.20
C PRO A 126 19.20 37.81 0.55
N ALA A 127 18.72 38.89 1.19
CA ALA A 127 19.05 40.25 0.79
C ALA A 127 20.57 40.37 0.64
N GLU A 128 21.01 40.92 -0.48
CA GLU A 128 22.42 41.08 -0.85
C GLU A 128 23.17 41.83 0.26
N VAL A 129 23.86 41.08 1.12
CA VAL A 129 24.66 41.62 2.21
C VAL A 129 25.85 42.32 1.58
N THR A 130 25.78 43.65 1.54
CA THR A 130 26.92 44.50 1.26
C THR A 130 28.02 44.13 2.26
N ARG A 131 29.12 43.56 1.74
CA ARG A 131 30.30 43.20 2.54
C ARG A 131 30.81 44.44 3.29
N LEU A 132 30.70 44.41 4.62
CA LEU A 132 31.50 45.25 5.51
C LEU A 132 32.79 44.50 5.87
N PRO A 133 33.93 45.21 6.02
CA PRO A 133 35.26 44.62 6.05
C PRO A 133 35.55 43.84 7.33
N ASP A 134 36.36 42.79 7.18
CA ASP A 134 36.87 41.91 8.23
C ASP A 134 37.45 42.70 9.41
N GLY A 135 36.89 42.46 10.60
CA GLY A 135 37.47 42.94 11.85
C GLY A 135 36.47 43.41 12.90
N ALA A 136 35.54 42.56 13.32
CA ALA A 136 34.90 42.73 14.62
C ALA A 136 34.53 41.36 15.18
N LYS A 137 35.21 40.94 16.24
CA LYS A 137 34.71 39.89 17.13
C LYS A 137 33.36 40.38 17.67
N GLN A 138 32.27 39.75 17.27
CA GLN A 138 31.00 39.91 17.95
C GLN A 138 30.83 38.74 18.92
N ASP A 139 30.82 39.09 20.20
CA ASP A 139 30.34 38.24 21.27
C ASP A 139 28.90 37.83 20.92
N ILE A 140 28.69 36.53 20.71
CA ILE A 140 27.36 35.94 20.60
C ILE A 140 26.70 36.14 21.95
N ALA A 141 25.73 37.07 22.04
CA ALA A 141 24.84 37.11 23.16
C ALA A 141 24.12 35.74 23.26
N PRO A 142 24.03 35.12 24.45
CA PRO A 142 23.38 33.83 24.58
C PRO A 142 21.93 33.93 24.10
N PRO A 143 21.36 32.85 23.53
CA PRO A 143 19.97 32.84 23.13
C PRO A 143 19.10 33.26 24.32
N SER A 144 18.01 33.99 24.04
CA SER A 144 17.04 34.37 25.07
C SER A 144 16.59 33.13 25.84
N GLN A 145 16.50 33.24 27.17
CA GLN A 145 16.19 32.10 28.06
C GLN A 145 14.96 31.29 27.61
N LEU A 146 13.98 31.94 26.98
CA LEU A 146 12.81 31.27 26.39
C LEU A 146 13.16 30.23 25.32
N VAL A 147 14.14 30.47 24.45
CA VAL A 147 14.49 29.52 23.36
C VAL A 147 15.23 28.31 23.90
N GLY A 148 16.06 28.51 24.95
CA GLY A 148 16.68 27.39 25.69
C GLY A 148 15.63 26.54 26.40
N ASP A 149 14.66 27.17 27.06
CA ASP A 149 13.62 26.46 27.82
C ASP A 149 12.70 25.60 26.94
N PHE A 150 12.45 25.99 25.67
CA PHE A 150 11.62 25.22 24.73
C PHE A 150 12.36 24.11 23.97
N THR A 151 13.69 24.10 24.01
CA THR A 151 14.52 23.06 23.36
C THR A 151 15.13 22.09 24.37
N ASP A 152 14.87 22.28 25.66
CA ASP A 152 15.40 21.44 26.72
C ASP A 152 14.70 20.07 26.73
N VAL A 153 15.51 19.02 26.73
CA VAL A 153 15.07 17.61 26.71
C VAL A 153 15.07 17.10 28.14
N ARG A 154 13.88 16.91 28.71
CA ARG A 154 13.75 16.37 30.06
C ARG A 154 13.66 14.85 30.00
N ILE A 155 14.62 14.16 30.63
CA ILE A 155 14.65 12.70 30.78
C ILE A 155 14.50 12.38 32.28
N GLY A 156 13.50 11.55 32.63
CA GLY A 156 13.15 11.24 34.02
C GLY A 156 11.66 10.89 34.16
N ALA A 157 11.09 11.01 35.36
CA ALA A 157 9.72 10.58 35.68
C ALA A 157 8.60 11.27 34.86
N PHE A 158 8.90 12.39 34.19
CA PHE A 158 8.00 13.08 33.26
C PHE A 158 8.78 13.52 32.01
N PRO A 159 9.06 12.59 31.06
CA PRO A 159 9.87 12.90 29.90
C PRO A 159 9.11 13.82 28.93
N GLY A 160 9.80 14.79 28.35
CA GLY A 160 9.20 15.74 27.42
C GLY A 160 10.15 16.85 26.95
N LEU A 161 9.73 17.56 25.90
CA LEU A 161 10.42 18.73 25.35
C LEU A 161 9.76 20.00 25.86
N GLY A 162 10.55 20.95 26.35
CA GLY A 162 10.05 22.24 26.83
C GLY A 162 9.79 22.33 28.33
N PRO A 163 9.36 23.52 28.83
CA PRO A 163 9.25 23.80 30.26
C PRO A 163 8.21 22.92 30.97
N GLU A 164 8.43 22.68 32.25
CA GLU A 164 7.53 21.87 33.08
C GLU A 164 6.14 22.52 33.16
N PRO A 165 5.04 21.77 32.95
CA PRO A 165 3.70 22.32 33.05
C PRO A 165 3.40 22.73 34.50
N VAL A 166 3.48 24.04 34.78
CA VAL A 166 3.09 24.61 36.07
C VAL A 166 1.57 24.54 36.20
N ARG A 167 1.07 23.78 37.19
CA ARG A 167 -0.34 23.85 37.57
C ARG A 167 -0.62 25.20 38.21
N ASP A 168 -1.31 26.07 37.48
CA ASP A 168 -1.80 27.34 38.02
C ASP A 168 -2.96 27.04 38.99
N PRO A 169 -2.84 27.34 40.31
CA PRO A 169 -3.87 27.04 41.30
C PRO A 169 -5.16 27.86 41.12
N SER A 170 -5.22 28.76 40.14
CA SER A 170 -6.37 29.63 39.87
C SER A 170 -7.31 29.13 38.75
N LEU A 171 -7.01 28.01 38.10
CA LEU A 171 -7.86 27.42 37.05
C LEU A 171 -8.69 26.23 37.58
N PRO A 172 -10.03 26.33 37.64
CA PRO A 172 -10.87 25.22 38.08
C PRO A 172 -11.14 24.20 36.96
N LEU A 173 -10.69 22.96 37.22
CA LEU A 173 -11.20 21.66 36.76
C LEU A 173 -11.58 21.45 35.28
N LEU A 174 -10.68 20.78 34.55
CA LEU A 174 -11.02 19.51 33.88
C LEU A 174 -9.78 18.60 33.91
N SER A 175 -9.48 18.07 35.10
CA SER A 175 -8.46 17.03 35.29
C SER A 175 -8.94 16.14 36.42
N GLY A 176 -9.62 15.06 36.05
CA GLY A 176 -9.91 13.95 36.96
C GLY A 176 -8.61 13.21 37.25
N GLN A 177 -8.28 13.14 38.54
CA GLN A 177 -7.26 12.34 39.22
C GLN A 177 -6.49 11.32 38.37
N ILE A 178 -5.22 11.63 38.13
CA ILE A 178 -4.14 10.64 38.15
C ILE A 178 -3.14 11.19 39.17
N ASP A 179 -3.19 10.65 40.38
CA ASP A 179 -2.16 10.87 41.39
C ASP A 179 -0.97 9.99 40.99
N ALA A 180 0.16 10.62 40.69
CA ALA A 180 1.45 9.96 40.47
C ALA A 180 2.10 9.71 41.83
N GLU A 181 1.99 8.48 42.33
CA GLU A 181 2.90 7.96 43.36
C GLU A 181 4.08 7.23 42.70
N ASP A 182 5.26 7.49 43.24
CA ASP A 182 6.60 6.96 42.97
C ASP A 182 6.66 5.45 42.63
N PRO A 183 7.17 5.03 41.45
CA PRO A 183 7.19 3.62 41.03
C PRO A 183 8.39 2.80 41.54
N ALA A 184 9.34 3.37 42.30
CA ALA A 184 10.57 2.62 42.66
C ALA A 184 10.51 1.84 43.99
N GLY A 185 9.42 1.90 44.76
CA GLY A 185 9.38 1.37 46.14
C GLY A 185 8.35 0.27 46.47
N ALA A 186 7.43 -0.09 45.56
CA ALA A 186 6.20 -0.80 45.94
C ALA A 186 5.94 -2.15 45.26
N ILE A 187 6.97 -2.86 44.76
CA ILE A 187 6.80 -4.23 44.21
C ILE A 187 6.88 -5.33 45.30
N ALA A 188 7.15 -4.98 46.55
CA ALA A 188 7.08 -5.94 47.66
C ALA A 188 5.82 -5.76 48.52
N ALA A 189 4.87 -6.67 48.33
CA ALA A 189 3.77 -7.03 49.23
C ALA A 189 2.53 -6.10 49.26
N ARG A 190 1.50 -6.47 48.46
CA ARG A 190 0.10 -6.61 48.90
C ARG A 190 -0.72 -7.40 47.85
N PRO A 191 -1.41 -8.48 48.23
CA PRO A 191 -2.34 -9.17 47.34
C PRO A 191 -3.66 -8.37 47.23
N ASP A 192 -4.13 -8.21 46.00
CA ASP A 192 -5.33 -7.48 45.62
C ASP A 192 -6.62 -8.25 46.04
N PRO A 193 -7.51 -7.68 46.89
CA PRO A 193 -8.72 -8.37 47.36
C PRO A 193 -9.82 -8.55 46.29
N GLY A 194 -9.76 -7.82 45.17
CA GLY A 194 -10.81 -7.84 44.14
C GLY A 194 -10.76 -9.05 43.21
N SER A 195 -9.57 -9.62 42.97
CA SER A 195 -9.38 -10.75 42.05
C SER A 195 -9.89 -12.08 42.63
N MET A 196 -9.85 -12.25 43.96
CA MET A 196 -10.41 -13.43 44.62
C MET A 196 -11.95 -13.46 44.59
N GLN A 197 -12.62 -12.30 44.54
CA GLN A 197 -14.09 -12.24 44.50
C GLN A 197 -14.64 -12.54 43.10
N ALA A 198 -13.96 -12.12 42.03
CA ALA A 198 -14.35 -12.48 40.66
C ALA A 198 -14.13 -13.97 40.37
N ALA A 199 -13.01 -14.55 40.84
CA ALA A 199 -12.74 -15.99 40.72
C ALA A 199 -13.68 -16.83 41.59
N ALA A 200 -13.99 -16.39 42.83
CA ALA A 200 -14.94 -17.07 43.70
C ALA A 200 -16.38 -16.99 43.18
N LEU A 201 -16.79 -15.85 42.60
CA LEU A 201 -18.10 -15.69 41.97
C LEU A 201 -18.21 -16.53 40.69
N GLY A 202 -17.16 -16.57 39.86
CA GLY A 202 -17.10 -17.46 38.70
C GLY A 202 -17.21 -18.93 39.08
N GLY A 203 -16.56 -19.34 40.18
CA GLY A 203 -16.68 -20.68 40.75
C GLY A 203 -18.09 -21.01 41.26
N GLN A 204 -18.77 -20.06 41.91
CA GLN A 204 -20.16 -20.23 42.35
C GLN A 204 -21.13 -20.34 41.18
N ILE A 205 -21.00 -19.49 40.16
CA ILE A 205 -21.85 -19.54 38.96
C ILE A 205 -21.66 -20.86 38.22
N ALA A 206 -20.42 -21.34 38.08
CA ALA A 206 -20.14 -22.63 37.46
C ALA A 206 -20.72 -23.81 38.26
N ALA A 207 -20.65 -23.76 39.59
CA ALA A 207 -21.25 -24.77 40.46
C ALA A 207 -22.79 -24.78 40.39
N ASP A 208 -23.41 -23.61 40.39
CA ASP A 208 -24.88 -23.48 40.29
C ASP A 208 -25.39 -23.93 38.91
N LEU A 209 -24.63 -23.67 37.83
CA LEU A 209 -24.94 -24.15 36.48
C LEU A 209 -24.81 -25.68 36.37
N ALA A 210 -23.79 -26.26 37.01
CA ALA A 210 -23.57 -27.71 37.05
C ALA A 210 -24.67 -28.41 37.86
N ILE A 211 -25.12 -27.83 38.98
CA ILE A 211 -26.25 -28.34 39.75
C ILE A 211 -27.53 -28.27 38.90
N ALA A 212 -27.81 -27.13 38.26
CA ALA A 212 -28.99 -26.94 37.41
C ALA A 212 -29.04 -27.92 36.21
N ALA A 213 -27.91 -28.26 35.61
CA ALA A 213 -27.82 -29.31 34.59
C ALA A 213 -28.08 -30.72 35.17
N THR A 214 -27.59 -30.99 36.39
CA THR A 214 -27.73 -32.30 37.05
C THR A 214 -29.16 -32.57 37.55
N VAL A 215 -29.90 -31.53 37.94
CA VAL A 215 -31.32 -31.64 38.31
C VAL A 215 -32.28 -31.49 37.13
N GLY A 216 -31.76 -31.37 35.90
CA GLY A 216 -32.57 -31.33 34.67
C GLY A 216 -33.29 -30.00 34.43
N LEU A 217 -32.82 -28.89 35.02
CA LEU A 217 -33.34 -27.55 34.75
C LEU A 217 -32.74 -26.93 33.46
N LEU A 218 -31.62 -27.46 32.96
CA LEU A 218 -30.91 -26.99 31.77
C LEU A 218 -30.61 -28.18 30.84
N ASP A 219 -30.82 -28.02 29.54
CA ASP A 219 -30.56 -29.03 28.51
C ASP A 219 -29.35 -28.60 27.64
N PRO A 220 -28.20 -29.30 27.70
CA PRO A 220 -26.99 -28.87 27.00
C PRO A 220 -27.04 -29.19 25.48
N ALA A 221 -26.87 -28.17 24.64
CA ALA A 221 -26.91 -28.27 23.18
C ALA A 221 -25.55 -28.61 22.52
N VAL A 222 -24.76 -29.52 23.09
CA VAL A 222 -23.49 -29.96 22.48
C VAL A 222 -23.34 -31.48 22.61
N ARG A 223 -23.15 -32.17 21.47
CA ARG A 223 -22.83 -33.60 21.40
C ARG A 223 -21.35 -33.81 21.75
N PRO A 224 -21.00 -34.64 22.75
CA PRO A 224 -19.60 -34.92 23.06
C PRO A 224 -19.01 -35.97 22.10
N VAL A 225 -17.80 -35.70 21.62
CA VAL A 225 -16.91 -36.64 20.92
C VAL A 225 -16.20 -37.49 21.98
N PRO A 226 -16.19 -38.84 21.91
CA PRO A 226 -15.50 -39.66 22.89
C PRO A 226 -13.99 -39.71 22.61
N VAL A 227 -13.20 -39.32 23.62
CA VAL A 227 -11.75 -39.53 23.68
C VAL A 227 -11.50 -40.78 24.54
N SER A 228 -10.84 -41.78 23.98
CA SER A 228 -10.36 -42.95 24.74
C SER A 228 -8.95 -42.70 25.28
N ALA A 229 -8.75 -42.93 26.57
CA ALA A 229 -7.44 -43.02 27.23
C ALA A 229 -7.21 -44.45 27.77
N PRO A 230 -5.95 -44.93 27.85
CA PRO A 230 -5.61 -46.31 28.20
C PRO A 230 -5.21 -46.48 29.67
N ASP A 231 -5.57 -47.60 30.32
CA ASP A 231 -4.61 -48.56 30.94
C ASP A 231 -5.25 -49.80 31.60
N ARG A 232 -4.61 -50.96 31.35
CA ARG A 232 -4.35 -52.19 32.18
C ARG A 232 -5.45 -53.07 32.83
N ASP A 233 -5.64 -54.24 32.19
CA ASP A 233 -5.57 -55.68 32.62
C ASP A 233 -6.45 -56.26 33.78
N PRO A 234 -6.78 -57.58 33.85
CA PRO A 234 -6.39 -58.73 32.99
C PRO A 234 -7.49 -59.78 32.65
N GLN A 235 -7.09 -60.75 31.81
CA GLN A 235 -7.60 -62.15 31.66
C GLN A 235 -8.71 -62.44 30.62
N GLU A 236 -8.32 -62.94 29.43
CA GLU A 236 -8.38 -64.38 29.09
C GLU A 236 -7.80 -64.65 27.69
N THR A 237 -6.85 -65.59 27.68
CA THR A 237 -6.30 -66.40 26.57
C THR A 237 -7.40 -66.97 25.65
N THR A 238 -7.27 -67.22 24.34
CA THR A 238 -6.17 -67.40 23.37
C THR A 238 -6.82 -67.73 22.02
N GLU A 239 -6.45 -67.07 20.91
CA GLU A 239 -6.14 -67.70 19.60
C GLU A 239 -5.67 -66.62 18.58
N PRO A 240 -4.67 -66.89 17.72
CA PRO A 240 -4.01 -65.83 16.95
C PRO A 240 -4.65 -65.60 15.56
N PRO A 241 -4.74 -64.35 15.07
CA PRO A 241 -4.82 -64.07 13.65
C PRO A 241 -3.42 -64.03 13.03
N ARG A 242 -3.35 -64.50 11.78
CA ARG A 242 -2.19 -64.49 10.89
C ARG A 242 -1.86 -63.08 10.42
N GLU A 243 -0.57 -62.85 10.21
CA GLU A 243 -0.01 -61.77 9.38
C GLU A 243 -0.51 -61.91 7.93
N ASP A 244 -1.04 -60.82 7.36
CA ASP A 244 -0.66 -60.30 6.04
C ASP A 244 -1.29 -58.91 5.85
N ASP A 245 -0.46 -57.86 5.85
CA ASP A 245 -0.80 -56.55 5.31
C ASP A 245 0.00 -56.36 4.01
N GLN A 246 -0.69 -56.48 2.88
CA GLN A 246 -0.31 -55.80 1.65
C GLN A 246 -1.49 -54.91 1.18
N PRO A 247 -1.23 -53.70 0.69
CA PRO A 247 -2.28 -52.81 0.18
C PRO A 247 -2.82 -53.32 -1.17
N GLU A 248 -4.14 -53.35 -1.34
CA GLU A 248 -4.77 -53.75 -2.61
C GLU A 248 -4.59 -52.69 -3.71
N ASP A 249 -3.73 -53.01 -4.68
CA ASP A 249 -3.76 -52.53 -6.06
C ASP A 249 -5.03 -53.04 -6.75
N GLY A 250 -6.08 -52.22 -6.78
CA GLY A 250 -7.31 -52.62 -7.49
C GLY A 250 -8.29 -51.50 -7.83
N SER A 251 -8.08 -50.27 -7.36
CA SER A 251 -8.96 -49.14 -7.68
C SER A 251 -8.61 -48.49 -9.01
N LEU A 252 -7.32 -48.35 -9.33
CA LEU A 252 -6.85 -47.73 -10.57
C LEU A 252 -7.21 -48.56 -11.81
N ALA A 253 -7.03 -49.88 -11.75
CA ALA A 253 -7.35 -50.77 -12.87
C ALA A 253 -8.87 -50.84 -13.16
N ARG A 254 -9.71 -50.70 -12.13
CA ARG A 254 -11.18 -50.62 -12.28
C ARG A 254 -11.64 -49.28 -12.83
N GLN A 255 -10.99 -48.18 -12.44
CA GLN A 255 -11.27 -46.85 -12.99
C GLN A 255 -10.84 -46.75 -14.47
N LEU A 256 -9.69 -47.33 -14.82
CA LEU A 256 -9.22 -47.44 -16.21
C LEU A 256 -10.12 -48.34 -17.07
N ALA A 257 -10.61 -49.46 -16.53
CA ALA A 257 -11.49 -50.36 -17.26
C ALA A 257 -12.90 -49.76 -17.48
N ALA A 258 -13.43 -49.01 -16.50
CA ALA A 258 -14.73 -48.34 -16.63
C ALA A 258 -14.70 -47.24 -17.72
N GLY A 259 -13.64 -46.43 -17.76
CA GLY A 259 -13.46 -45.36 -18.76
C GLY A 259 -13.22 -45.84 -20.20
N LEU A 260 -12.86 -47.10 -20.42
CA LEU A 260 -12.64 -47.69 -21.75
C LEU A 260 -13.88 -48.36 -22.35
N SER A 261 -14.98 -48.46 -21.57
CA SER A 261 -16.20 -49.18 -21.99
C SER A 261 -17.14 -48.37 -22.90
N SER A 262 -16.93 -47.06 -23.04
CA SER A 262 -17.82 -46.12 -23.73
C SER A 262 -17.24 -45.49 -25.01
N LEU A 263 -16.06 -45.92 -25.45
CA LEU A 263 -15.45 -45.40 -26.68
C LEU A 263 -16.09 -46.03 -27.92
N ASP A 264 -16.67 -45.19 -28.78
CA ASP A 264 -17.06 -45.59 -30.13
C ASP A 264 -15.80 -45.83 -30.99
N HIS A 265 -15.86 -46.77 -31.93
CA HIS A 265 -14.68 -47.16 -32.72
C HIS A 265 -14.11 -46.03 -33.62
N GLN A 266 -14.85 -44.93 -33.78
CA GLN A 266 -14.41 -43.73 -34.51
C GLN A 266 -13.49 -42.83 -33.67
N THR A 267 -13.70 -42.67 -32.35
CA THR A 267 -12.86 -41.80 -31.50
C THR A 267 -11.46 -42.36 -31.26
N LEU A 268 -11.30 -43.68 -31.40
CA LEU A 268 -9.99 -44.34 -31.34
C LEU A 268 -9.13 -44.15 -32.60
N GLN A 269 -9.70 -43.69 -33.72
CA GLN A 269 -8.93 -43.42 -34.96
C GLN A 269 -8.30 -42.02 -34.99
N ASP A 270 -8.81 -41.07 -34.20
CA ASP A 270 -8.35 -39.68 -34.18
C ASP A 270 -7.31 -39.37 -33.08
N GLY A 271 -6.87 -40.37 -32.30
CA GLY A 271 -5.64 -40.28 -31.50
C GLY A 271 -5.69 -39.40 -30.25
N HIS A 272 -6.86 -38.94 -29.80
CA HIS A 272 -7.01 -38.16 -28.57
C HIS A 272 -7.82 -38.92 -27.52
N ILE A 273 -7.17 -39.30 -26.41
CA ILE A 273 -7.83 -39.83 -25.22
C ILE A 273 -7.88 -38.67 -24.20
N SER A 274 -9.07 -38.14 -23.93
CA SER A 274 -9.30 -37.23 -22.79
C SER A 274 -9.62 -38.08 -21.55
N ILE A 275 -8.89 -37.86 -20.47
CA ILE A 275 -9.18 -38.45 -19.15
C ILE A 275 -9.70 -37.32 -18.28
N GLY A 276 -11.00 -37.06 -18.39
CA GLY A 276 -11.72 -36.00 -17.69
C GLY A 276 -13.22 -36.09 -18.01
N SER A 277 -13.94 -36.76 -17.09
CA SER A 277 -15.40 -36.80 -16.83
C SER A 277 -16.43 -36.76 -17.97
N ASP A 278 -17.44 -37.65 -17.86
CA ASP A 278 -18.75 -37.60 -18.53
C ASP A 278 -19.60 -36.35 -18.17
N SER A 279 -19.01 -35.17 -17.96
CA SER A 279 -19.69 -33.98 -17.39
C SER A 279 -19.68 -32.72 -18.26
N CYS A 280 -19.19 -32.79 -19.51
CA CYS A 280 -19.22 -31.64 -20.42
C CYS A 280 -20.65 -31.35 -20.90
N LEU A 281 -21.08 -30.09 -20.78
CA LEU A 281 -22.36 -29.65 -21.34
C LEU A 281 -22.37 -29.79 -22.87
N PRO A 282 -23.47 -30.28 -23.45
CA PRO A 282 -23.58 -30.48 -24.89
C PRO A 282 -23.61 -29.14 -25.62
N GLY A 283 -22.87 -29.03 -26.71
CA GLY A 283 -22.70 -27.78 -27.46
C GLY A 283 -24.00 -27.16 -27.97
N GLN A 284 -25.05 -27.96 -28.23
CA GLN A 284 -26.35 -27.43 -28.69
C GLN A 284 -27.01 -26.51 -27.65
N MET A 285 -26.84 -26.81 -26.36
CA MET A 285 -27.40 -25.98 -25.28
C MET A 285 -26.71 -24.60 -25.18
N LEU A 286 -25.53 -24.45 -25.78
CA LEU A 286 -24.67 -23.27 -25.67
C LEU A 286 -24.51 -22.54 -27.01
N SER A 287 -25.28 -22.92 -28.03
CA SER A 287 -25.22 -22.37 -29.39
C SER A 287 -26.05 -21.09 -29.53
N LEU A 288 -25.63 -20.01 -28.86
CA LEU A 288 -26.35 -18.73 -28.83
C LEU A 288 -26.62 -18.13 -30.22
N SER A 289 -25.78 -18.41 -31.22
CA SER A 289 -25.97 -17.95 -32.59
C SER A 289 -27.17 -18.57 -33.30
N GLU A 290 -27.64 -19.73 -32.84
CA GLU A 290 -28.79 -20.43 -33.42
C GLU A 290 -30.11 -20.05 -32.75
N TRP A 291 -30.06 -19.32 -31.63
CA TRP A 291 -31.26 -18.98 -30.84
C TRP A 291 -32.13 -17.91 -31.51
N VAL A 292 -31.53 -17.06 -32.34
CA VAL A 292 -32.20 -16.01 -33.11
C VAL A 292 -31.50 -15.90 -34.46
N ASP A 293 -32.28 -15.80 -35.54
CA ASP A 293 -31.74 -15.59 -36.88
C ASP A 293 -30.96 -14.27 -36.96
N ALA A 294 -29.77 -14.31 -37.57
CA ALA A 294 -28.86 -13.16 -37.63
C ALA A 294 -29.47 -11.91 -38.32
N ASP A 295 -30.39 -12.10 -39.26
CA ASP A 295 -31.06 -11.01 -39.99
C ASP A 295 -32.37 -10.56 -39.33
N ALA A 296 -32.78 -11.19 -38.22
CA ALA A 296 -34.02 -10.86 -37.56
C ALA A 296 -33.92 -9.50 -36.85
N SER A 297 -34.97 -8.69 -37.01
CA SER A 297 -35.07 -7.40 -36.30
C SER A 297 -35.25 -7.64 -34.79
N PRO A 298 -34.35 -7.14 -33.93
CA PRO A 298 -34.41 -7.40 -32.49
C PRO A 298 -35.76 -7.02 -31.88
N SER A 299 -36.30 -5.86 -32.27
CA SER A 299 -37.58 -5.38 -31.76
C SER A 299 -38.76 -6.29 -32.12
N LYS A 300 -38.74 -6.93 -33.30
CA LYS A 300 -39.79 -7.87 -33.72
C LYS A 300 -39.70 -9.19 -32.95
N VAL A 301 -38.48 -9.73 -32.81
CA VAL A 301 -38.24 -10.98 -32.09
C VAL A 301 -38.66 -10.83 -30.62
N LEU A 302 -38.18 -9.77 -29.96
CA LEU A 302 -38.50 -9.52 -28.55
C LEU A 302 -39.99 -9.23 -28.34
N ALA A 303 -40.62 -8.43 -29.20
CA ALA A 303 -42.05 -8.15 -29.09
C ALA A 303 -42.91 -9.40 -29.28
N HIS A 304 -42.56 -10.26 -30.25
CA HIS A 304 -43.27 -11.50 -30.51
C HIS A 304 -43.13 -12.49 -29.35
N ARG A 305 -41.90 -12.75 -28.89
CA ARG A 305 -41.64 -13.71 -27.79
C ARG A 305 -42.22 -13.21 -26.46
N ARG A 306 -42.11 -11.91 -26.15
CA ARG A 306 -42.77 -11.31 -24.98
C ARG A 306 -44.29 -11.49 -25.01
N GLY A 307 -44.91 -11.34 -26.18
CA GLY A 307 -46.34 -11.52 -26.36
C GLY A 307 -46.81 -12.97 -26.15
N ALA A 308 -45.92 -13.95 -26.32
CA ALA A 308 -46.22 -15.37 -26.12
C ALA A 308 -46.11 -15.83 -24.65
N VAL A 309 -45.46 -15.05 -23.78
CA VAL A 309 -45.30 -15.38 -22.35
C VAL A 309 -46.64 -15.55 -21.63
N PHE A 310 -47.66 -14.77 -22.01
CA PHE A 310 -49.00 -14.83 -21.44
C PHE A 310 -49.97 -15.48 -22.44
N GLY A 311 -50.53 -16.63 -22.06
CA GLY A 311 -51.56 -17.32 -22.85
C GLY A 311 -52.96 -16.72 -22.68
N GLU A 312 -53.97 -17.34 -23.30
CA GLU A 312 -55.37 -16.87 -23.39
C GLU A 312 -56.12 -16.69 -22.04
N PHE A 313 -55.50 -17.10 -20.93
CA PHE A 313 -56.10 -17.05 -19.58
C PHE A 313 -55.15 -16.44 -18.52
N ASP A 314 -54.24 -15.55 -18.93
CA ASP A 314 -53.19 -14.97 -18.06
C ASP A 314 -52.33 -16.04 -17.36
N ARG A 315 -52.25 -17.23 -17.96
CA ARG A 315 -51.33 -18.29 -17.52
C ARG A 315 -50.00 -18.09 -18.22
N ILE A 316 -48.95 -18.20 -17.43
CA ILE A 316 -47.58 -18.12 -17.91
C ILE A 316 -47.25 -19.43 -18.63
N ASP A 317 -46.81 -19.32 -19.87
CA ASP A 317 -46.29 -20.45 -20.64
C ASP A 317 -44.78 -20.57 -20.36
N GLU A 318 -44.38 -21.62 -19.63
CA GLU A 318 -42.99 -21.86 -19.24
C GLU A 318 -42.06 -21.99 -20.46
N SER A 319 -42.51 -22.61 -21.54
CA SER A 319 -41.71 -22.75 -22.76
C SER A 319 -41.51 -21.40 -23.46
N ALA A 320 -42.54 -20.55 -23.45
CA ALA A 320 -42.44 -19.19 -23.99
C ALA A 320 -41.56 -18.28 -23.12
N VAL A 321 -41.52 -18.50 -21.79
CA VAL A 321 -40.60 -17.82 -20.87
C VAL A 321 -39.14 -18.17 -21.21
N GLU A 322 -38.82 -19.46 -21.34
CA GLU A 322 -37.47 -19.90 -21.73
C GLU A 322 -37.05 -19.36 -23.09
N ASP A 323 -37.93 -19.42 -24.09
CA ASP A 323 -37.64 -18.91 -25.43
C ASP A 323 -37.44 -17.40 -25.45
N TYR A 324 -38.20 -16.65 -24.64
CA TYR A 324 -38.00 -15.22 -24.49
C TYR A 324 -36.69 -14.90 -23.75
N ALA A 325 -36.36 -15.63 -22.69
CA ALA A 325 -35.09 -15.51 -21.98
C ALA A 325 -33.89 -15.82 -22.90
N ARG A 326 -33.94 -16.88 -23.71
CA ARG A 326 -32.91 -17.18 -24.72
C ARG A 326 -32.73 -16.03 -25.72
N ALA A 327 -33.82 -15.40 -26.19
CA ALA A 327 -33.70 -14.21 -27.06
C ALA A 327 -33.03 -13.03 -26.36
N LEU A 328 -33.37 -12.78 -25.09
CA LEU A 328 -32.76 -11.71 -24.30
C LEU A 328 -31.26 -11.96 -24.11
N VAL A 329 -30.86 -13.18 -23.73
CA VAL A 329 -29.45 -13.59 -23.61
C VAL A 329 -28.72 -13.49 -24.95
N HIS A 330 -29.33 -13.89 -26.07
CA HIS A 330 -28.75 -13.72 -27.40
C HIS A 330 -28.41 -12.24 -27.69
N PHE A 331 -29.25 -11.29 -27.26
CA PHE A 331 -29.01 -9.86 -27.43
C PHE A 331 -28.16 -9.21 -26.33
N GLY A 332 -27.76 -9.96 -25.30
CA GLY A 332 -26.95 -9.47 -24.18
C GLY A 332 -27.75 -8.83 -23.04
N PHE A 333 -29.08 -9.01 -22.99
CA PHE A 333 -29.96 -8.48 -21.94
C PHE A 333 -30.10 -9.48 -20.79
N GLY A 334 -29.04 -9.64 -20.01
CA GLY A 334 -28.96 -10.62 -18.93
C GLY A 334 -29.90 -10.32 -17.78
N ALA A 335 -29.94 -9.08 -17.30
CA ALA A 335 -30.82 -8.65 -16.21
C ALA A 335 -32.30 -8.85 -16.51
N GLU A 336 -32.72 -8.51 -17.72
CA GLU A 336 -34.07 -8.72 -18.21
C GLU A 336 -34.38 -10.21 -18.35
N ALA A 337 -33.43 -11.01 -18.83
CA ALA A 337 -33.61 -12.46 -18.90
C ALA A 337 -33.82 -13.05 -17.50
N ARG A 338 -33.07 -12.61 -16.49
CA ARG A 338 -33.28 -13.02 -15.08
C ARG A 338 -34.67 -12.65 -14.57
N ALA A 339 -35.12 -11.42 -14.85
CA ALA A 339 -36.45 -10.97 -14.45
C ALA A 339 -37.56 -11.79 -15.12
N VAL A 340 -37.38 -12.19 -16.38
CA VAL A 340 -38.31 -13.05 -17.12
C VAL A 340 -38.31 -14.48 -16.58
N LEU A 341 -37.14 -15.07 -16.31
CA LEU A 341 -37.05 -16.41 -15.73
C LEU A 341 -37.74 -16.49 -14.35
N ALA A 342 -37.69 -15.40 -13.56
CA ALA A 342 -38.39 -15.31 -12.27
C ALA A 342 -39.92 -15.30 -12.37
N LEU A 343 -40.49 -15.10 -13.57
CA LEU A 343 -41.94 -15.22 -13.82
C LEU A 343 -42.37 -16.68 -14.05
N GLY A 344 -41.44 -17.55 -14.44
CA GLY A 344 -41.70 -18.95 -14.78
C GLY A 344 -41.76 -19.87 -13.56
N SER A 345 -41.18 -21.05 -13.70
CA SER A 345 -41.12 -22.05 -12.62
C SER A 345 -40.19 -21.62 -11.48
N ASP A 346 -40.43 -22.15 -10.28
CA ASP A 346 -39.57 -21.92 -9.11
C ASP A 346 -38.14 -22.50 -9.29
N ALA A 347 -37.92 -23.36 -10.29
CA ALA A 347 -36.65 -24.01 -10.59
C ALA A 347 -36.31 -23.87 -12.10
N PRO A 348 -35.85 -22.69 -12.55
CA PRO A 348 -35.45 -22.49 -13.93
C PRO A 348 -34.20 -23.32 -14.28
N ASP A 349 -34.00 -23.60 -15.56
CA ASP A 349 -32.77 -24.23 -16.08
C ASP A 349 -31.53 -23.46 -15.56
N THR A 350 -30.70 -24.15 -14.79
CA THR A 350 -29.50 -23.58 -14.16
C THR A 350 -28.48 -23.14 -15.19
N THR A 351 -28.42 -23.81 -16.36
CA THR A 351 -27.50 -23.44 -17.45
C THR A 351 -27.93 -22.11 -18.07
N LEU A 352 -29.22 -21.98 -18.40
CA LEU A 352 -29.76 -20.73 -18.93
C LEU A 352 -29.63 -19.59 -17.91
N ARG A 353 -29.89 -19.87 -16.62
CA ARG A 353 -29.68 -18.91 -15.53
C ARG A 353 -28.23 -18.44 -15.46
N ALA A 354 -27.26 -19.35 -15.46
CA ALA A 354 -25.83 -19.00 -15.45
C ALA A 354 -25.46 -18.11 -16.65
N LEU A 355 -25.93 -18.45 -17.86
CA LEU A 355 -25.72 -17.64 -19.06
C LEU A 355 -26.27 -16.22 -18.94
N THR A 356 -27.40 -16.01 -18.25
CA THR A 356 -27.92 -14.65 -18.05
C THR A 356 -26.96 -13.74 -17.29
N TYR A 357 -26.11 -14.26 -16.40
CA TYR A 357 -25.09 -13.47 -15.70
C TYR A 357 -23.84 -13.28 -16.56
N LEU A 358 -23.39 -14.36 -17.22
CA LEU A 358 -22.15 -14.35 -17.99
C LEU A 358 -22.20 -13.45 -19.23
N VAL A 359 -23.36 -13.29 -19.89
CA VAL A 359 -23.49 -12.37 -21.05
C VAL A 359 -23.30 -10.90 -20.69
N GLU A 360 -23.42 -10.55 -19.42
CA GLU A 360 -23.16 -9.19 -18.90
C GLU A 360 -21.77 -9.08 -18.24
N GLY A 361 -20.94 -10.13 -18.32
CA GLY A 361 -19.63 -10.18 -17.64
C GLY A 361 -19.70 -10.42 -16.14
N GLY A 362 -20.86 -10.87 -15.62
CA GLY A 362 -21.02 -11.27 -14.21
C GLY A 362 -20.42 -12.64 -13.90
N ALA A 363 -20.46 -13.04 -12.62
CA ALA A 363 -20.05 -14.37 -12.19
C ALA A 363 -21.17 -15.41 -12.38
N ASP A 364 -20.79 -16.68 -12.55
CA ASP A 364 -21.73 -17.81 -12.52
C ASP A 364 -22.12 -18.13 -11.06
N PRO A 365 -23.38 -17.86 -10.64
CA PRO A 365 -23.81 -18.07 -9.25
C PRO A 365 -23.94 -19.56 -8.88
N ASP A 366 -24.10 -20.43 -9.88
CA ASP A 366 -24.39 -21.85 -9.68
C ASP A 366 -23.17 -22.73 -9.93
N HIS A 367 -22.06 -22.13 -10.36
CA HIS A 367 -20.82 -22.82 -10.74
C HIS A 367 -21.07 -23.94 -11.77
N VAL A 368 -22.06 -23.76 -12.64
CA VAL A 368 -22.43 -24.72 -13.70
C VAL A 368 -21.23 -24.96 -14.61
N PHE A 369 -20.46 -23.92 -14.96
CA PHE A 369 -19.33 -24.03 -15.88
C PHE A 369 -17.98 -24.35 -15.19
N ALA A 370 -17.97 -24.57 -13.87
CA ALA A 370 -16.75 -24.93 -13.16
C ALA A 370 -16.19 -26.29 -13.64
N GLY A 371 -14.90 -26.35 -13.92
CA GLY A 371 -14.23 -27.58 -14.38
C GLY A 371 -14.53 -28.01 -15.82
N GLN A 372 -15.19 -27.17 -16.63
CA GLN A 372 -15.53 -27.48 -18.03
C GLN A 372 -14.58 -26.81 -19.06
N SER A 373 -13.43 -26.31 -18.62
CA SER A 373 -12.45 -25.60 -19.45
C SER A 373 -11.72 -26.48 -20.47
N GLU A 374 -11.67 -27.81 -20.24
CA GLU A 374 -11.08 -28.79 -21.16
C GLU A 374 -12.05 -29.28 -22.24
N CYS A 375 -13.35 -29.04 -22.07
CA CYS A 375 -14.39 -29.57 -22.94
C CYS A 375 -14.25 -29.08 -24.39
N ASP A 376 -14.43 -29.98 -25.37
CA ASP A 376 -14.43 -29.62 -26.80
C ASP A 376 -15.79 -29.05 -27.25
N SER A 377 -16.33 -28.10 -26.50
CA SER A 377 -17.59 -27.42 -26.77
C SER A 377 -17.55 -25.96 -26.31
N ALA A 378 -18.64 -25.21 -26.51
CA ALA A 378 -18.76 -23.84 -25.99
C ALA A 378 -18.70 -23.76 -24.46
N ALA A 379 -18.77 -24.90 -23.75
CA ALA A 379 -18.55 -24.95 -22.32
C ALA A 379 -17.15 -24.43 -21.94
N ALA A 380 -16.12 -24.64 -22.77
CA ALA A 380 -14.78 -24.10 -22.50
C ALA A 380 -14.74 -22.57 -22.48
N LEU A 381 -15.48 -21.92 -23.38
CA LEU A 381 -15.61 -20.46 -23.42
C LEU A 381 -16.31 -19.92 -22.16
N TRP A 382 -17.47 -20.48 -21.83
CA TRP A 382 -18.24 -20.02 -20.68
C TRP A 382 -17.54 -20.36 -19.36
N SER A 383 -16.82 -21.48 -19.29
CA SER A 383 -15.94 -21.83 -18.17
C SER A 383 -14.84 -20.78 -17.98
N ALA A 384 -14.16 -20.38 -19.06
CA ALA A 384 -13.16 -19.31 -19.01
C ALA A 384 -13.75 -17.96 -18.56
N LEU A 385 -14.96 -17.60 -19.01
CA LEU A 385 -15.66 -16.39 -18.59
C LEU A 385 -16.12 -16.43 -17.12
N SER A 386 -16.51 -17.61 -16.64
CA SER A 386 -17.01 -17.82 -15.28
C SER A 386 -15.90 -17.97 -14.22
N ALA A 387 -14.66 -18.21 -14.66
CA ALA A 387 -13.54 -18.52 -13.79
C ALA A 387 -13.27 -17.34 -12.84
N GLN A 388 -13.05 -17.65 -11.56
CA GLN A 388 -12.70 -16.67 -10.53
C GLN A 388 -11.24 -16.77 -10.14
N GLN A 389 -10.63 -17.95 -10.34
CA GLN A 389 -9.25 -18.22 -10.01
C GLN A 389 -8.56 -19.03 -11.10
N ARG A 390 -7.23 -18.94 -11.14
CA ARG A 390 -6.42 -19.71 -12.10
C ARG A 390 -6.61 -21.22 -11.96
N SER A 391 -6.85 -21.72 -10.75
CA SER A 391 -7.13 -23.13 -10.48
C SER A 391 -8.32 -23.67 -11.24
N ASP A 392 -9.31 -22.81 -11.54
CA ASP A 392 -10.56 -23.19 -12.18
C ASP A 392 -10.36 -23.55 -13.67
N ILE A 393 -9.26 -23.07 -14.26
CA ILE A 393 -8.92 -23.25 -15.68
C ILE A 393 -7.49 -23.73 -15.88
N SER A 394 -7.00 -24.63 -15.03
CA SER A 394 -5.63 -25.18 -15.09
C SER A 394 -5.29 -25.85 -16.44
N LEU A 395 -6.28 -26.39 -17.14
CA LEU A 395 -6.16 -26.99 -18.46
C LEU A 395 -7.26 -26.42 -19.35
N LEU A 396 -6.89 -25.53 -20.27
CA LEU A 396 -7.83 -24.85 -21.16
C LEU A 396 -7.76 -25.41 -22.57
N ASN A 397 -8.90 -25.79 -23.13
CA ASN A 397 -9.03 -26.12 -24.55
C ASN A 397 -9.13 -24.82 -25.39
N GLU A 398 -7.97 -24.19 -25.65
CA GLU A 398 -7.89 -22.95 -26.44
C GLU A 398 -8.56 -23.05 -27.83
N PRO A 399 -8.39 -24.14 -28.61
CA PRO A 399 -9.07 -24.28 -29.90
C PRO A 399 -10.60 -24.27 -29.78
N ALA A 400 -11.17 -24.97 -28.80
CA ALA A 400 -12.61 -24.99 -28.59
C ALA A 400 -13.12 -23.60 -28.19
N LEU A 401 -12.45 -22.94 -27.23
CA LEU A 401 -12.77 -21.59 -26.79
C LEU A 401 -12.77 -20.60 -27.96
N LEU A 402 -11.73 -20.60 -28.79
CA LEU A 402 -11.62 -19.66 -29.92
C LEU A 402 -12.68 -19.91 -31.00
N ARG A 403 -13.01 -21.18 -31.30
CA ARG A 403 -14.10 -21.52 -32.23
C ARG A 403 -15.46 -21.06 -31.68
N SER A 404 -15.71 -21.31 -30.40
CA SER A 404 -16.96 -20.91 -29.74
C SER A 404 -17.09 -19.39 -29.63
N PHE A 405 -15.99 -18.69 -29.37
CA PHE A 405 -15.96 -17.23 -29.39
C PHE A 405 -16.32 -16.69 -30.77
N GLU A 406 -15.77 -17.26 -31.85
CA GLU A 406 -16.11 -16.83 -33.22
C GLU A 406 -17.55 -17.12 -33.63
N ALA A 407 -18.15 -18.15 -33.05
CA ALA A 407 -19.55 -18.49 -33.27
C ALA A 407 -20.51 -17.48 -32.64
N LEU A 408 -20.08 -16.66 -31.65
CA LEU A 408 -20.94 -15.69 -31.01
C LEU A 408 -21.43 -14.59 -31.98
N PRO A 409 -22.66 -14.07 -31.79
CA PRO A 409 -23.13 -12.87 -32.46
C PRO A 409 -22.15 -11.69 -32.35
N LYS A 410 -22.14 -10.81 -33.36
CA LYS A 410 -21.16 -9.70 -33.44
C LYS A 410 -21.15 -8.86 -32.15
N HIS A 411 -22.32 -8.43 -31.67
CA HIS A 411 -22.43 -7.57 -30.50
C HIS A 411 -21.89 -8.24 -29.22
N LEU A 412 -22.16 -9.54 -29.03
CA LEU A 412 -21.60 -10.29 -27.90
C LEU A 412 -20.08 -10.43 -28.01
N ARG A 413 -19.54 -10.64 -29.21
CA ARG A 413 -18.08 -10.63 -29.39
C ARG A 413 -17.49 -9.28 -29.03
N SER A 414 -18.05 -8.19 -29.55
CA SER A 414 -17.53 -6.83 -29.28
C SER A 414 -17.54 -6.52 -27.77
N PHE A 415 -18.55 -6.98 -27.03
CA PHE A 415 -18.66 -6.75 -25.59
C PHE A 415 -17.84 -7.73 -24.73
N LEU A 416 -17.97 -9.04 -24.94
CA LEU A 416 -17.30 -10.07 -24.13
C LEU A 416 -15.83 -10.27 -24.51
N GLY A 417 -15.44 -9.87 -25.72
CA GLY A 417 -14.09 -10.08 -26.24
C GLY A 417 -12.99 -9.43 -25.40
N PRO A 418 -13.09 -8.13 -25.05
CA PRO A 418 -12.14 -7.48 -24.15
C PRO A 418 -12.10 -8.14 -22.76
N VAL A 419 -13.26 -8.44 -22.17
CA VAL A 419 -13.37 -9.11 -20.85
C VAL A 419 -12.69 -10.48 -20.86
N LEU A 420 -12.96 -11.28 -21.90
CA LEU A 420 -12.35 -12.59 -22.09
C LEU A 420 -10.82 -12.48 -22.25
N ALA A 421 -10.34 -11.50 -23.01
CA ALA A 421 -8.90 -11.30 -23.18
C ALA A 421 -8.21 -10.91 -21.86
N GLU A 422 -8.84 -10.04 -21.07
CA GLU A 422 -8.36 -9.67 -19.73
C GLU A 422 -8.27 -10.89 -18.80
N GLN A 423 -9.35 -11.68 -18.70
CA GLN A 423 -9.38 -12.89 -17.87
C GLN A 423 -8.34 -13.93 -18.32
N LEU A 424 -8.26 -14.23 -19.62
CA LEU A 424 -7.26 -15.14 -20.16
C LEU A 424 -5.84 -14.66 -19.86
N SER A 425 -5.58 -13.35 -19.95
CA SER A 425 -4.30 -12.77 -19.54
C SER A 425 -4.03 -12.96 -18.06
N ALA A 426 -5.01 -12.66 -17.19
CA ALA A 426 -4.89 -12.76 -15.74
C ALA A 426 -4.62 -14.21 -15.28
N TYR A 427 -5.19 -15.19 -15.96
CA TYR A 427 -5.06 -16.61 -15.61
C TYR A 427 -3.89 -17.33 -16.30
N GLY A 428 -3.06 -16.61 -17.05
CA GLY A 428 -1.82 -17.15 -17.62
C GLY A 428 -1.94 -17.74 -19.03
N TYR A 429 -2.95 -17.32 -19.80
CA TYR A 429 -3.16 -17.64 -21.22
C TYR A 429 -3.02 -16.41 -22.13
N PRO A 430 -1.87 -15.70 -22.13
CA PRO A 430 -1.70 -14.46 -22.88
C PRO A 430 -1.77 -14.66 -24.41
N ASN A 431 -1.41 -15.85 -24.91
CA ASN A 431 -1.51 -16.17 -26.34
C ASN A 431 -2.98 -16.26 -26.81
N ALA A 432 -3.83 -16.92 -26.02
CA ALA A 432 -5.26 -17.00 -26.29
C ALA A 432 -5.91 -15.60 -26.22
N ALA A 433 -5.55 -14.79 -25.22
CA ALA A 433 -5.99 -13.39 -25.10
C ALA A 433 -5.62 -12.56 -26.34
N ARG A 434 -4.36 -12.66 -26.80
CA ARG A 434 -3.87 -11.95 -28.00
C ARG A 434 -4.63 -12.38 -29.25
N GLU A 435 -4.99 -13.67 -29.35
CA GLU A 435 -5.77 -14.21 -30.46
C GLU A 435 -7.23 -13.73 -30.45
N VAL A 436 -7.86 -13.63 -29.27
CA VAL A 436 -9.20 -13.03 -29.10
C VAL A 436 -9.19 -11.57 -29.59
N LEU A 437 -8.26 -10.74 -29.12
CA LEU A 437 -8.16 -9.34 -29.56
C LEU A 437 -7.85 -9.21 -31.07
N ARG A 438 -7.04 -10.12 -31.63
CA ARG A 438 -6.77 -10.15 -33.07
C ARG A 438 -8.02 -10.51 -33.89
N ARG A 439 -8.84 -11.44 -33.41
CA ARG A 439 -10.14 -11.78 -34.04
C ARG A 439 -11.12 -10.61 -33.97
N LEU A 440 -11.17 -9.92 -32.83
CA LEU A 440 -11.97 -8.69 -32.67
C LEU A 440 -11.56 -7.59 -33.64
N GLN A 441 -10.27 -7.28 -33.72
CA GLN A 441 -9.78 -6.24 -34.63
C GLN A 441 -10.11 -6.57 -36.09
N ARG A 442 -10.00 -7.84 -36.48
CA ARG A 442 -10.40 -8.29 -37.83
C ARG A 442 -11.89 -8.13 -38.07
N MET A 443 -12.72 -8.43 -37.07
CA MET A 443 -14.18 -8.29 -37.15
C MET A 443 -14.62 -6.82 -37.23
N GLU A 444 -13.98 -5.92 -36.48
CA GLU A 444 -14.29 -4.48 -36.52
C GLU A 444 -13.64 -3.75 -37.71
N GLY A 445 -12.64 -4.35 -38.35
CA GLY A 445 -11.92 -3.77 -39.49
C GLY A 445 -10.97 -2.62 -39.12
N ARG A 446 -10.88 -2.30 -37.82
CA ARG A 446 -10.01 -1.28 -37.23
C ARG A 446 -9.66 -1.68 -35.80
N GLU A 447 -8.63 -1.06 -35.25
CA GLU A 447 -8.37 -1.10 -33.81
C GLU A 447 -9.29 -0.08 -33.13
N THR A 448 -10.11 -0.54 -32.19
CA THR A 448 -10.92 0.32 -31.32
C THR A 448 -10.14 0.63 -30.05
N ASP A 449 -10.60 1.61 -29.25
CA ASP A 449 -9.91 2.02 -28.03
C ASP A 449 -9.92 0.89 -26.98
N GLU A 450 -10.99 0.09 -26.92
CA GLU A 450 -11.09 -1.10 -26.07
C GLU A 450 -10.07 -2.17 -26.47
N ILE A 451 -9.89 -2.39 -27.78
CA ILE A 451 -8.88 -3.32 -28.31
C ILE A 451 -7.47 -2.81 -28.01
N ALA A 452 -7.24 -1.51 -28.18
CA ALA A 452 -5.96 -0.87 -27.88
C ALA A 452 -5.61 -0.97 -26.39
N LEU A 453 -6.58 -0.75 -25.50
CA LEU A 453 -6.43 -0.90 -24.05
C LEU A 453 -6.09 -2.34 -23.67
N GLY A 454 -6.84 -3.32 -24.18
CA GLY A 454 -6.56 -4.74 -23.92
C GLY A 454 -5.18 -5.17 -24.41
N LYS A 455 -4.72 -4.65 -25.56
CA LYS A 455 -3.35 -4.88 -26.04
C LYS A 455 -2.29 -4.21 -25.17
N ALA A 456 -2.56 -3.02 -24.65
CA ALA A 456 -1.65 -2.32 -23.74
C ALA A 456 -1.49 -3.08 -22.41
N GLN A 457 -2.59 -3.60 -21.86
CA GLN A 457 -2.57 -4.44 -20.66
C GLN A 457 -1.82 -5.76 -20.88
N LEU A 458 -1.99 -6.40 -22.05
CA LEU A 458 -1.19 -7.56 -22.43
C LEU A 458 0.30 -7.24 -22.51
N ALA A 459 0.67 -6.14 -23.15
CA ALA A 459 2.07 -5.70 -23.23
C ALA A 459 2.67 -5.46 -21.84
N LEU A 460 1.92 -4.83 -20.93
CA LEU A 460 2.32 -4.66 -19.53
C LEU A 460 2.58 -6.00 -18.83
N LYS A 461 1.70 -6.98 -19.02
CA LYS A 461 1.84 -8.33 -18.44
C LYS A 461 2.98 -9.13 -19.05
N ASP A 462 3.25 -8.95 -20.34
CA ASP A 462 4.36 -9.58 -21.07
C ASP A 462 5.72 -8.93 -20.74
N GLY A 463 5.72 -7.79 -20.04
CA GLY A 463 6.93 -7.01 -19.73
C GLY A 463 7.41 -6.12 -20.88
N ASP A 464 6.62 -5.96 -21.95
CA ASP A 464 6.87 -4.99 -23.03
C ASP A 464 6.37 -3.61 -22.61
N LEU A 465 7.14 -2.99 -21.70
CA LEU A 465 6.79 -1.71 -21.07
C LEU A 465 6.79 -0.56 -22.10
N ASP A 466 7.57 -0.65 -23.17
CA ASP A 466 7.65 0.37 -24.23
C ASP A 466 6.40 0.37 -25.13
N GLU A 467 5.89 -0.81 -25.50
CA GLU A 467 4.61 -0.90 -26.21
C GLU A 467 3.45 -0.47 -25.30
N ALA A 468 3.44 -0.92 -24.05
CA ALA A 468 2.42 -0.52 -23.07
C ALA A 468 2.39 1.01 -22.88
N SER A 469 3.56 1.62 -22.66
CA SER A 469 3.69 3.07 -22.44
C SER A 469 3.12 3.88 -23.60
N ARG A 470 3.48 3.55 -24.85
CA ARG A 470 2.98 4.27 -26.03
C ARG A 470 1.47 4.17 -26.17
N ARG A 471 0.91 2.96 -26.05
CA ARG A 471 -0.53 2.73 -26.20
C ARG A 471 -1.34 3.42 -25.09
N LEU A 472 -0.91 3.32 -23.84
CA LEU A 472 -1.58 3.94 -22.71
C LEU A 472 -1.50 5.46 -22.78
N HIS A 473 -0.37 6.01 -23.23
CA HIS A 473 -0.24 7.45 -23.45
C HIS A 473 -1.27 7.95 -24.46
N ASP A 474 -1.36 7.32 -25.64
CA ASP A 474 -2.30 7.72 -26.68
C ASP A 474 -3.76 7.67 -26.19
N LEU A 475 -4.14 6.61 -25.47
CA LEU A 475 -5.48 6.46 -24.89
C LEU A 475 -5.78 7.51 -23.82
N SER A 476 -4.81 7.82 -22.96
CA SER A 476 -4.96 8.84 -21.91
C SER A 476 -5.05 10.28 -22.46
N VAL A 477 -4.52 10.53 -23.66
CA VAL A 477 -4.50 11.86 -24.28
C VAL A 477 -5.74 12.09 -25.14
N ASN A 478 -6.16 11.10 -25.92
CA ASN A 478 -7.26 11.25 -26.87
C ASN A 478 -8.63 11.37 -26.17
N GLY A 479 -8.73 10.96 -24.90
CA GLY A 479 -10.00 10.89 -24.18
C GLY A 479 -10.90 9.78 -24.70
N GLY A 480 -12.10 9.64 -24.14
CA GLY A 480 -13.04 8.58 -24.49
C GLY A 480 -13.41 7.69 -23.30
N PRO A 481 -14.29 6.70 -23.51
CA PRO A 481 -14.74 5.80 -22.44
C PRO A 481 -13.60 5.04 -21.76
N GLU A 482 -12.54 4.69 -22.50
CA GLU A 482 -11.41 3.88 -22.03
C GLU A 482 -10.31 4.72 -21.36
N ALA A 483 -10.39 6.05 -21.43
CA ALA A 483 -9.34 6.93 -20.91
C ALA A 483 -9.14 6.75 -19.38
N ALA A 484 -10.23 6.53 -18.65
CA ALA A 484 -10.23 6.22 -17.23
C ALA A 484 -9.36 4.97 -16.92
N LEU A 485 -9.65 3.86 -17.59
CA LEU A 485 -8.92 2.60 -17.40
C LEU A 485 -7.47 2.69 -17.92
N ALA A 486 -7.22 3.45 -18.99
CA ALA A 486 -5.87 3.71 -19.47
C ALA A 486 -5.02 4.50 -18.46
N VAL A 487 -5.64 5.43 -17.71
CA VAL A 487 -4.99 6.15 -16.61
C VAL A 487 -4.62 5.20 -15.48
N ALA A 488 -5.52 4.31 -15.03
CA ALA A 488 -5.18 3.29 -14.04
C ALA A 488 -4.03 2.38 -14.51
N ALA A 489 -4.12 1.87 -15.75
CA ALA A 489 -3.07 1.02 -16.30
C ALA A 489 -1.72 1.78 -16.46
N SER A 490 -1.74 3.10 -16.63
CA SER A 490 -0.52 3.93 -16.65
C SER A 490 0.15 4.00 -15.28
N VAL A 491 -0.63 3.96 -14.20
CA VAL A 491 -0.10 3.85 -12.83
C VAL A 491 0.52 2.46 -12.61
N ASP A 492 -0.17 1.40 -13.06
CA ASP A 492 0.36 0.03 -12.98
C ASP A 492 1.69 -0.12 -13.72
N LEU A 493 1.78 0.48 -14.91
CA LEU A 493 3.01 0.55 -15.70
C LEU A 493 4.12 1.22 -14.91
N ALA A 494 3.86 2.39 -14.34
CA ALA A 494 4.85 3.16 -13.60
C ALA A 494 5.39 2.43 -12.37
N ASP A 495 4.52 1.73 -11.62
CA ASP A 495 4.93 0.89 -10.48
C ASP A 495 5.74 -0.33 -10.94
N ALA A 496 5.37 -0.96 -12.06
CA ALA A 496 6.10 -2.09 -12.63
C ALA A 496 7.49 -1.70 -13.16
N SER A 497 7.66 -0.47 -13.67
CA SER A 497 8.95 0.06 -14.11
C SER A 497 9.75 0.77 -13.02
N ASP A 498 9.24 0.86 -11.79
CA ASP A 498 9.82 1.65 -10.69
C ASP A 498 10.14 3.10 -11.12
N THR A 499 9.20 3.69 -11.87
CA THR A 499 9.31 5.07 -12.39
C THR A 499 8.23 5.95 -11.79
N ARG A 500 8.53 7.24 -11.63
CA ARG A 500 7.56 8.23 -11.19
C ARG A 500 6.37 8.32 -12.15
N VAL A 501 5.16 8.33 -11.60
CA VAL A 501 3.92 8.58 -12.34
C VAL A 501 3.89 10.04 -12.81
N PRO A 502 3.66 10.32 -14.11
CA PRO A 502 3.54 11.69 -14.60
C PRO A 502 2.41 12.45 -13.89
N GLN A 503 2.65 13.71 -13.52
CA GLN A 503 1.69 14.53 -12.77
C GLN A 503 0.28 14.56 -13.41
N ARG A 504 0.21 14.63 -14.75
CA ARG A 504 -1.07 14.57 -15.48
C ARG A 504 -1.87 13.30 -15.18
N ILE A 505 -1.21 12.14 -15.04
CA ILE A 505 -1.86 10.87 -14.74
C ILE A 505 -2.36 10.85 -13.29
N VAL A 506 -1.59 11.42 -12.35
CA VAL A 506 -2.01 11.59 -10.95
C VAL A 506 -3.28 12.44 -10.88
N GLU A 507 -3.30 13.61 -11.53
CA GLU A 507 -4.45 14.51 -11.58
C GLU A 507 -5.67 13.88 -12.28
N LEU A 508 -5.46 13.16 -13.39
CA LEU A 508 -6.54 12.46 -14.09
C LEU A 508 -7.12 11.32 -13.26
N SER A 509 -6.29 10.57 -12.52
CA SER A 509 -6.76 9.49 -11.66
C SER A 509 -7.68 10.01 -10.54
N GLU A 510 -7.33 11.15 -9.93
CA GLU A 510 -8.16 11.83 -8.93
C GLU A 510 -9.50 12.31 -9.54
N ALA A 511 -9.42 12.97 -10.69
CA ALA A 511 -10.58 13.54 -11.37
C ALA A 511 -11.57 12.45 -11.78
N PHE A 512 -11.08 11.37 -12.40
CA PHE A 512 -11.94 10.27 -12.81
C PHE A 512 -12.44 9.43 -11.63
N ALA A 513 -11.66 9.25 -10.56
CA ALA A 513 -12.15 8.63 -9.32
C ALA A 513 -13.35 9.41 -8.75
N THR A 514 -13.29 10.75 -8.79
CA THR A 514 -14.38 11.63 -8.34
C THR A 514 -15.59 11.60 -9.26
N GLU A 515 -15.37 11.63 -10.58
CA GLU A 515 -16.42 11.56 -11.61
C GLU A 515 -17.19 10.24 -11.53
N LEU A 516 -16.46 9.13 -11.41
CA LEU A 516 -16.97 7.76 -11.44
C LEU A 516 -17.24 7.18 -10.04
N ARG A 517 -17.25 8.00 -8.98
CA ARG A 517 -17.30 7.57 -7.56
C ARG A 517 -18.37 6.56 -7.17
N ASN A 518 -19.48 6.50 -7.91
CA ASN A 518 -20.59 5.57 -7.67
C ASN A 518 -20.58 4.36 -8.62
N SER A 519 -19.40 4.00 -9.14
CA SER A 519 -19.22 2.89 -10.08
C SER A 519 -18.01 2.05 -9.68
N ASP A 520 -17.93 0.85 -10.25
CA ASP A 520 -16.83 -0.08 -10.03
C ASP A 520 -15.51 0.48 -10.58
N ASP A 521 -15.56 1.19 -11.71
CA ASP A 521 -14.38 1.85 -12.29
C ASP A 521 -13.89 3.01 -11.41
N GLY A 522 -14.79 3.77 -10.78
CA GLY A 522 -14.39 4.81 -9.83
C GLY A 522 -13.62 4.25 -8.64
N ARG A 523 -13.99 3.05 -8.15
CA ARG A 523 -13.24 2.36 -7.09
C ARG A 523 -11.83 1.96 -7.56
N LYS A 524 -11.72 1.36 -8.75
CA LYS A 524 -10.41 1.03 -9.36
C LYS A 524 -9.54 2.27 -9.53
N LEU A 525 -10.13 3.41 -9.91
CA LEU A 525 -9.39 4.64 -10.10
C LEU A 525 -8.99 5.32 -8.80
N TRP A 526 -9.81 5.22 -7.75
CA TRP A 526 -9.40 5.65 -6.43
C TRP A 526 -8.18 4.87 -5.94
N GLU A 527 -8.17 3.54 -6.10
CA GLU A 527 -6.99 2.71 -5.79
C GLU A 527 -5.77 3.11 -6.62
N ALA A 528 -5.96 3.32 -7.93
CA ALA A 528 -4.90 3.79 -8.82
C ALA A 528 -4.38 5.17 -8.40
N HIS A 529 -5.25 6.08 -7.93
CA HIS A 529 -4.86 7.39 -7.43
C HIS A 529 -3.95 7.27 -6.20
N VAL A 530 -4.39 6.53 -5.18
CA VAL A 530 -3.60 6.28 -3.97
C VAL A 530 -2.26 5.64 -4.33
N ARG A 531 -2.26 4.62 -5.20
CA ARG A 531 -1.02 3.98 -5.66
C ARG A 531 -0.12 4.94 -6.41
N SER A 532 -0.67 5.85 -7.20
CA SER A 532 0.12 6.83 -7.94
C SER A 532 0.90 7.77 -7.00
N GLN A 533 0.29 8.18 -5.89
CA GLN A 533 0.94 8.97 -4.85
C GLN A 533 2.03 8.15 -4.14
N LEU A 534 1.75 6.89 -3.80
CA LEU A 534 2.73 5.99 -3.18
C LEU A 534 3.97 5.76 -4.05
N VAL A 535 3.79 5.52 -5.36
CA VAL A 535 4.90 5.36 -6.33
C VAL A 535 5.73 6.64 -6.43
N ASN A 536 5.10 7.81 -6.31
CA ASN A 536 5.80 9.09 -6.35
C ASN A 536 6.51 9.45 -5.04
N GLY A 537 6.24 8.73 -3.95
CA GLY A 537 6.73 9.02 -2.60
C GLY A 537 5.86 10.01 -1.83
N ASP A 538 4.68 10.36 -2.33
CA ASP A 538 3.75 11.32 -1.72
C ASP A 538 2.88 10.65 -0.63
N PHE A 539 3.54 10.04 0.37
CA PHE A 539 2.88 9.26 1.42
C PHE A 539 1.89 10.09 2.24
N ASP A 540 2.18 11.36 2.51
CA ASP A 540 1.27 12.24 3.26
C ASP A 540 -0.09 12.38 2.56
N ALA A 541 -0.11 12.49 1.23
CA ALA A 541 -1.33 12.56 0.44
C ALA A 541 -2.05 11.20 0.41
N ALA A 542 -1.32 10.11 0.15
CA ALA A 542 -1.87 8.76 0.12
C ALA A 542 -2.57 8.36 1.43
N PHE A 543 -1.95 8.63 2.57
CA PHE A 543 -2.57 8.34 3.88
C PHE A 543 -3.72 9.29 4.22
N ALA A 544 -3.76 10.51 3.68
CA ALA A 544 -4.90 11.42 3.82
C ALA A 544 -6.12 10.92 3.02
N ASP A 545 -5.91 10.44 1.79
CA ASP A 545 -6.96 9.90 0.93
C ASP A 545 -7.53 8.59 1.47
N LEU A 546 -6.69 7.74 2.07
CA LEU A 546 -7.14 6.55 2.80
C LEU A 546 -8.04 6.90 4.01
N GLY A 547 -7.78 8.04 4.67
CA GLY A 547 -8.58 8.51 5.80
C GLY A 547 -9.91 9.15 5.41
N THR A 548 -10.10 9.52 4.14
CA THR A 548 -11.27 10.26 3.63
C THR A 548 -12.04 9.51 2.53
N ALA A 549 -11.87 8.18 2.46
CA ALA A 549 -12.42 7.29 1.43
C ALA A 549 -13.96 7.15 1.47
N GLU A 550 -14.69 8.23 1.20
CA GLU A 550 -16.16 8.25 1.13
C GLU A 550 -16.68 7.45 -0.07
N GLY A 551 -17.67 6.57 0.16
CA GLY A 551 -18.29 5.76 -0.89
C GLY A 551 -17.47 4.54 -1.33
N ILE A 552 -16.28 4.35 -0.77
CA ILE A 552 -15.42 3.18 -1.01
C ILE A 552 -15.76 2.07 0.00
N PRO A 553 -15.95 0.81 -0.44
CA PRO A 553 -16.16 -0.31 0.48
C PRO A 553 -15.00 -0.48 1.46
N GLU A 554 -15.30 -0.69 2.75
CA GLU A 554 -14.29 -0.84 3.82
C GLU A 554 -13.25 -1.92 3.51
N VAL A 555 -13.68 -3.02 2.87
CA VAL A 555 -12.79 -4.12 2.45
C VAL A 555 -11.71 -3.63 1.48
N LEU A 556 -12.09 -2.75 0.54
CA LEU A 556 -11.17 -2.18 -0.45
C LEU A 556 -10.20 -1.18 0.19
N VAL A 557 -10.71 -0.35 1.11
CA VAL A 557 -9.88 0.60 1.88
C VAL A 557 -8.81 -0.15 2.67
N LYS A 558 -9.18 -1.22 3.38
CA LYS A 558 -8.23 -2.06 4.13
C LYS A 558 -7.19 -2.70 3.22
N ALA A 559 -7.59 -3.26 2.08
CA ALA A 559 -6.64 -3.84 1.13
C ALA A 559 -5.65 -2.81 0.57
N THR A 560 -6.14 -1.61 0.24
CA THR A 560 -5.30 -0.49 -0.24
C THR A 560 -4.38 0.01 0.87
N GLN A 561 -4.86 0.05 2.11
CA GLN A 561 -4.05 0.41 3.28
C GLN A 561 -2.91 -0.59 3.52
N GLN A 562 -3.13 -1.90 3.35
CA GLN A 562 -2.05 -2.90 3.39
C GLN A 562 -1.02 -2.67 2.28
N THR A 563 -1.46 -2.27 1.08
CA THR A 563 -0.57 -1.90 -0.03
C THR A 563 0.25 -0.65 0.31
N ALA A 564 -0.36 0.35 0.95
CA ALA A 564 0.31 1.56 1.41
C ALA A 564 1.36 1.27 2.49
N LEU A 565 1.04 0.42 3.47
CA LEU A 565 2.00 -0.01 4.49
C LEU A 565 3.19 -0.75 3.88
N LYS A 566 2.94 -1.60 2.88
CA LYS A 566 4.02 -2.27 2.13
C LYS A 566 4.94 -1.25 1.46
N ALA A 567 4.39 -0.31 0.70
CA ALA A 567 5.15 0.74 0.04
C ALA A 567 5.92 1.62 1.04
N LEU A 568 5.32 1.90 2.21
CA LEU A 568 5.95 2.68 3.27
C LEU A 568 7.20 1.99 3.81
N VAL A 569 7.15 0.67 4.03
CA VAL A 569 8.31 -0.10 4.52
C VAL A 569 9.40 -0.21 3.46
N GLU A 570 9.03 -0.47 2.20
CA GLU A 570 9.97 -0.75 1.11
C GLU A 570 10.62 0.50 0.51
N ARG A 571 9.90 1.63 0.44
CA ARG A 571 10.30 2.79 -0.39
C ARG A 571 10.43 4.12 0.35
N ALA A 572 9.75 4.31 1.48
CA ALA A 572 9.79 5.59 2.18
C ALA A 572 11.17 5.88 2.78
N ASP A 573 11.54 7.16 2.90
CA ASP A 573 12.67 7.58 3.73
C ASP A 573 12.35 7.36 5.23
N ASP A 574 13.39 7.42 6.08
CA ASP A 574 13.25 7.08 7.49
C ASP A 574 12.31 8.02 8.26
N VAL A 575 12.30 9.31 7.94
CA VAL A 575 11.43 10.28 8.64
C VAL A 575 9.97 10.03 8.28
N THR A 576 9.70 9.81 6.99
CA THR A 576 8.36 9.50 6.49
C THR A 576 7.86 8.15 7.01
N PHE A 577 8.73 7.13 7.01
CA PHE A 577 8.44 5.82 7.59
C PHE A 577 8.06 5.94 9.07
N LEU A 578 8.85 6.63 9.89
CA LEU A 578 8.57 6.78 11.32
C LEU A 578 7.28 7.55 11.58
N ARG A 579 7.01 8.62 10.82
CA ARG A 579 5.79 9.41 10.97
C ARG A 579 4.53 8.56 10.76
N HIS A 580 4.48 7.83 9.65
CA HIS A 580 3.29 7.06 9.29
C HIS A 580 3.20 5.74 10.06
N SER A 581 4.29 4.98 10.21
CA SER A 581 4.27 3.70 10.93
C SER A 581 3.85 3.85 12.40
N THR A 582 4.39 4.82 13.12
CA THR A 582 4.03 5.06 14.53
C THR A 582 2.59 5.57 14.69
N ARG A 583 2.06 6.27 13.68
CA ARG A 583 0.65 6.68 13.65
C ARG A 583 -0.24 5.46 13.40
N SER A 584 0.06 4.66 12.36
CA SER A 584 -0.70 3.45 12.03
C SER A 584 -0.75 2.46 13.20
N ILE A 585 0.39 2.23 13.88
CA ILE A 585 0.44 1.36 15.07
C ILE A 585 -0.46 1.91 16.19
N ARG A 586 -0.42 3.21 16.48
CA ARG A 586 -1.29 3.84 17.49
C ARG A 586 -2.78 3.76 17.14
N GLU A 587 -3.11 3.84 15.86
CA GLU A 587 -4.48 3.71 15.34
C GLU A 587 -4.94 2.25 15.21
N GLY A 588 -4.07 1.27 15.51
CA GLY A 588 -4.38 -0.16 15.41
C GLY A 588 -4.39 -0.69 13.97
N VAL A 589 -3.87 0.08 13.02
CA VAL A 589 -3.70 -0.32 11.62
C VAL A 589 -2.34 -1.00 11.48
N LEU A 590 -2.34 -2.33 11.54
CA LEU A 590 -1.11 -3.13 11.50
C LEU A 590 -0.98 -3.86 10.15
N PRO A 591 0.26 -4.15 9.71
CA PRO A 591 0.47 -5.02 8.57
C PRO A 591 -0.10 -6.42 8.83
N GLU A 592 -0.90 -6.95 7.91
CA GLU A 592 -1.47 -8.31 8.04
C GLU A 592 -0.49 -9.41 7.63
N ASN A 593 0.48 -9.06 6.77
CA ASN A 593 1.47 -10.00 6.26
C ASN A 593 2.63 -10.15 7.26
N GLU A 594 2.91 -11.40 7.67
CA GLU A 594 3.98 -11.74 8.62
C GLU A 594 5.37 -11.22 8.20
N THR A 595 5.70 -11.31 6.91
CA THR A 595 6.98 -10.82 6.38
C THR A 595 7.07 -9.31 6.51
N LEU A 596 5.97 -8.61 6.20
CA LEU A 596 5.91 -7.16 6.30
C LEU A 596 5.98 -6.69 7.76
N VAL A 597 5.37 -7.42 8.71
CA VAL A 597 5.51 -7.17 10.15
C VAL A 597 6.99 -7.27 10.56
N VAL A 598 7.68 -8.34 10.16
CA VAL A 598 9.11 -8.54 10.47
C VAL A 598 9.99 -7.44 9.86
N GLN A 599 9.75 -7.07 8.61
CA GLN A 599 10.49 -5.98 7.95
C GLN A 599 10.27 -4.64 8.65
N SER A 600 9.02 -4.34 9.02
CA SER A 600 8.66 -3.14 9.77
C SER A 600 9.36 -3.10 11.13
N ALA A 601 9.30 -4.21 11.88
CA ALA A 601 9.92 -4.35 13.19
C ALA A 601 11.44 -4.16 13.13
N ARG A 602 12.11 -4.80 12.16
CA ARG A 602 13.55 -4.64 11.95
C ARG A 602 13.94 -3.21 11.59
N ARG A 603 13.15 -2.55 10.74
CA ARG A 603 13.39 -1.15 10.38
C ARG A 603 13.21 -0.23 11.59
N LEU A 604 12.18 -0.43 12.40
CA LEU A 604 11.98 0.31 13.66
C LEU A 604 13.14 0.12 14.63
N THR A 605 13.61 -1.12 14.82
CA THR A 605 14.78 -1.43 15.65
C THR A 605 16.04 -0.75 15.12
N GLY A 606 16.30 -0.81 13.82
CA GLY A 606 17.45 -0.16 13.18
C GLY A 606 17.43 1.37 13.29
N LEU A 607 16.25 1.97 13.38
CA LEU A 607 16.05 3.41 13.60
C LEU A 607 16.02 3.82 15.09
N GLY A 608 16.34 2.90 16.00
CA GLY A 608 16.41 3.19 17.43
C GLY A 608 15.06 3.23 18.15
N LEU A 609 14.02 2.59 17.61
CA LEU A 609 12.72 2.38 18.26
C LEU A 609 12.42 0.90 18.55
N PRO A 610 13.30 0.20 19.30
CA PRO A 610 13.12 -1.22 19.59
C PRO A 610 11.89 -1.50 20.46
N GLU A 611 11.43 -0.58 21.33
CA GLU A 611 10.20 -0.79 22.11
C GLU A 611 8.97 -0.85 21.19
N VAL A 612 8.87 0.07 20.23
CA VAL A 612 7.77 0.09 19.24
C VAL A 612 7.80 -1.16 18.37
N SER A 613 9.00 -1.63 18.01
CA SER A 613 9.21 -2.90 17.33
C SER A 613 8.68 -4.09 18.14
N LEU A 614 8.95 -4.13 19.44
CA LEU A 614 8.44 -5.17 20.34
C LEU A 614 6.92 -5.13 20.47
N ASP A 615 6.31 -3.94 20.59
CA ASP A 615 4.86 -3.77 20.66
C ASP A 615 4.18 -4.29 19.39
N LEU A 616 4.72 -3.92 18.22
CA LEU A 616 4.26 -4.43 16.92
C LEU A 616 4.35 -5.95 16.87
N LEU A 617 5.49 -6.53 17.24
CA LEU A 617 5.69 -7.98 17.25
C LEU A 617 4.83 -8.71 18.31
N ALA A 618 4.41 -8.01 19.37
CA ALA A 618 3.55 -8.58 20.41
C ALA A 618 2.09 -8.72 19.94
N SER A 619 1.62 -7.84 19.05
CA SER A 619 0.28 -7.96 18.44
C SER A 619 0.08 -9.22 17.60
N PHE A 620 1.17 -9.90 17.23
CA PHE A 620 1.18 -11.16 16.45
C PHE A 620 1.74 -12.35 17.25
N ALA A 621 1.67 -12.30 18.59
CA ALA A 621 2.24 -13.32 19.46
C ALA A 621 1.27 -14.49 19.73
N GLU A 622 1.15 -15.43 18.79
CA GLU A 622 0.40 -16.68 18.98
C GLU A 622 1.34 -17.87 19.28
N PRO A 623 0.86 -18.94 19.96
CA PRO A 623 1.64 -20.16 20.15
C PRO A 623 1.93 -20.83 18.81
N GLY A 624 3.13 -20.64 18.28
CA GLY A 624 3.53 -21.17 16.96
C GLY A 624 4.27 -20.19 16.05
N ASN A 625 4.58 -18.98 16.52
CA ASN A 625 5.19 -17.92 15.70
C ASN A 625 6.28 -18.39 14.72
N PRO A 626 6.34 -17.82 13.51
CA PRO A 626 7.42 -18.04 12.57
C PRO A 626 8.80 -17.78 13.19
N SER A 627 9.82 -18.52 12.73
CA SER A 627 11.20 -18.36 13.21
C SER A 627 11.68 -16.91 13.10
N ASP A 628 11.36 -16.24 11.98
CA ASP A 628 11.81 -14.88 11.69
C ASP A 628 11.25 -13.83 12.66
N MET A 629 10.01 -13.98 13.13
CA MET A 629 9.44 -13.07 14.15
C MET A 629 10.15 -13.21 15.50
N ARG A 630 10.50 -14.44 15.90
CA ARG A 630 11.27 -14.64 17.14
C ARG A 630 12.67 -14.06 17.02
N ILE A 631 13.29 -14.22 15.86
CA ILE A 631 14.61 -13.64 15.57
C ILE A 631 14.53 -12.11 15.63
N ALA A 632 13.57 -11.47 14.97
CA ALA A 632 13.38 -10.02 15.02
C ALA A 632 13.08 -9.51 16.44
N ARG A 633 12.35 -10.28 17.25
CA ARG A 633 12.10 -9.96 18.67
C ARG A 633 13.39 -10.00 19.49
N ALA A 634 14.24 -11.00 19.26
CA ALA A 634 15.54 -11.10 19.91
C ALA A 634 16.49 -9.96 19.49
N GLU A 635 16.49 -9.58 18.20
CA GLU A 635 17.22 -8.40 17.69
C GLU A 635 16.80 -7.14 18.45
N ALA A 636 15.50 -6.87 18.58
CA ALA A 636 14.99 -5.72 19.31
C ALA A 636 15.35 -5.73 20.81
N LEU A 637 15.31 -6.90 21.47
CA LEU A 637 15.71 -7.03 22.87
C LEU A 637 17.20 -6.78 23.09
N LEU A 638 18.05 -7.22 22.16
CA LEU A 638 19.50 -6.95 22.22
C LEU A 638 19.80 -5.47 22.06
N SER A 639 19.07 -4.75 21.19
CA SER A 639 19.18 -3.30 21.08
C SER A 639 18.77 -2.56 22.36
N LEU A 640 17.91 -3.17 23.18
CA LEU A 640 17.51 -2.65 24.50
C LEU A 640 18.44 -3.05 25.64
N GLY A 641 19.50 -3.83 25.37
CA GLY A 641 20.36 -4.37 26.41
C GLY A 641 19.64 -5.37 27.32
N ARG A 642 18.70 -6.17 26.78
CA ARG A 642 17.99 -7.25 27.48
C ARG A 642 18.43 -8.64 26.95
N PRO A 643 19.72 -9.02 27.10
CA PRO A 643 20.28 -10.19 26.44
C PRO A 643 19.74 -11.52 27.00
N GLU A 644 19.38 -11.61 28.27
CA GLU A 644 18.84 -12.84 28.87
C GLU A 644 17.50 -13.23 28.22
N GLU A 645 16.64 -12.24 27.99
CA GLU A 645 15.35 -12.46 27.34
C GLU A 645 15.52 -12.80 25.86
N ALA A 646 16.46 -12.15 25.17
CA ALA A 646 16.81 -12.47 23.80
C ALA A 646 17.28 -13.93 23.68
N GLU A 647 18.19 -14.38 24.56
CA GLU A 647 18.69 -15.76 24.59
C GLU A 647 17.54 -16.76 24.81
N ILE A 648 16.60 -16.48 25.71
CA ILE A 648 15.42 -17.32 25.95
C ILE A 648 14.58 -17.47 24.66
N ILE A 649 14.34 -16.38 23.95
CA ILE A 649 13.55 -16.39 22.70
C ILE A 649 14.27 -17.16 21.59
N LEU A 650 15.60 -17.12 21.57
CA LEU A 650 16.40 -17.83 20.59
C LEU A 650 16.47 -19.35 20.86
N ILE A 651 16.00 -19.86 22.01
CA ILE A 651 15.99 -21.30 22.30
C ILE A 651 15.26 -22.08 21.19
N GLY A 652 15.88 -23.17 20.74
CA GLY A 652 15.34 -24.02 19.68
C GLY A 652 15.48 -23.46 18.25
N GLN A 653 15.87 -22.18 18.09
CA GLN A 653 16.19 -21.62 16.77
C GLN A 653 17.57 -22.10 16.29
N ARG A 654 17.74 -22.19 14.96
CA ARG A 654 18.97 -22.66 14.30
C ARG A 654 19.31 -21.73 13.13
N GLY A 655 20.58 -21.75 12.72
CA GLY A 655 21.10 -20.94 11.62
C GLY A 655 22.22 -20.01 12.09
N ASP A 656 23.06 -19.57 11.15
CA ASP A 656 24.25 -18.77 11.46
C ASP A 656 23.87 -17.40 12.03
N ALA A 657 22.82 -16.76 11.50
CA ALA A 657 22.27 -15.51 12.03
C ALA A 657 21.81 -15.63 13.49
N VAL A 658 21.16 -16.76 13.84
CA VAL A 658 20.75 -17.05 15.22
C VAL A 658 21.98 -17.22 16.12
N SER A 659 23.00 -17.93 15.65
CA SER A 659 24.24 -18.11 16.41
C SER A 659 24.98 -16.79 16.62
N LEU A 660 24.95 -15.85 15.66
CA LEU A 660 25.48 -14.49 15.85
C LEU A 660 24.71 -13.74 16.94
N LEU A 661 23.37 -13.77 16.92
CA LEU A 661 22.56 -13.12 17.96
C LEU A 661 22.80 -13.73 19.35
N ARG A 662 23.00 -15.05 19.44
CA ARG A 662 23.38 -15.70 20.71
C ARG A 662 24.78 -15.28 21.16
N ALA A 663 25.74 -15.14 20.24
CA ALA A 663 27.07 -14.66 20.56
C ALA A 663 27.02 -13.21 21.08
N GLU A 664 26.20 -12.36 20.47
CA GLU A 664 25.99 -10.99 20.91
C GLU A 664 25.29 -10.93 22.29
N ALA A 665 24.24 -11.72 22.50
CA ALA A 665 23.58 -11.83 23.80
C ALA A 665 24.57 -12.20 24.91
N ARG A 666 25.39 -13.22 24.67
CA ARG A 666 26.41 -13.70 25.60
C ARG A 666 27.51 -12.68 25.83
N LYS A 667 27.89 -11.91 24.80
CA LYS A 667 28.84 -10.80 24.90
C LYS A 667 28.30 -9.72 25.85
N GLN A 668 27.04 -9.33 25.71
CA GLN A 668 26.41 -8.33 26.59
C GLN A 668 26.24 -8.83 28.03
N MET A 669 26.06 -10.14 28.23
CA MET A 669 26.03 -10.78 29.55
C MET A 669 27.44 -10.96 30.19
N GLY A 670 28.52 -10.65 29.46
CA GLY A 670 29.90 -10.84 29.92
C GLY A 670 30.46 -12.26 29.76
N ASP A 671 29.72 -13.18 29.12
CA ASP A 671 30.19 -14.54 28.80
C ASP A 671 31.02 -14.54 27.51
N HIS A 672 32.18 -13.89 27.59
CA HIS A 672 33.09 -13.69 26.45
C HIS A 672 33.73 -15.01 25.97
N ALA A 673 33.94 -15.97 26.88
CA ALA A 673 34.49 -17.28 26.53
C ALA A 673 33.54 -18.07 25.62
N PHE A 674 32.24 -18.07 25.93
CA PHE A 674 31.24 -18.69 25.06
C PHE A 674 31.09 -17.95 23.73
N SER A 675 31.07 -16.62 23.78
CA SER A 675 30.96 -15.74 22.60
C SER A 675 32.10 -15.98 21.61
N LYS A 676 33.35 -16.04 22.10
CA LYS A 676 34.54 -16.41 21.31
C LYS A 676 34.32 -17.73 20.55
N GLY A 677 33.86 -18.76 21.26
CA GLY A 677 33.64 -20.08 20.67
C GLY A 677 32.54 -20.09 19.59
N LEU A 678 31.57 -19.19 19.66
CA LEU A 678 30.58 -18.99 18.61
C LEU A 678 31.16 -18.23 17.42
N TYR A 679 31.78 -17.06 17.64
CA TYR A 679 32.39 -16.25 16.57
C TYR A 679 33.45 -17.04 15.80
N SER A 680 34.30 -17.81 16.49
CA SER A 680 35.32 -18.67 15.86
C SER A 680 34.72 -19.72 14.93
N ARG A 681 33.59 -20.33 15.32
CA ARG A 681 32.90 -21.33 14.49
C ARG A 681 32.21 -20.71 13.28
N LEU A 682 31.76 -19.47 13.42
CA LEU A 682 31.13 -18.69 12.35
C LEU A 682 32.15 -18.04 11.41
N GLY A 683 33.45 -18.08 11.76
CA GLY A 683 34.53 -17.52 10.96
C GLY A 683 34.76 -16.02 11.18
N ASP A 684 34.07 -15.40 12.14
CA ASP A 684 34.29 -14.00 12.52
C ASP A 684 35.53 -13.90 13.43
N ARG A 685 36.69 -13.71 12.79
CA ARG A 685 37.98 -13.71 13.47
C ARG A 685 38.18 -12.49 14.35
N GLU A 686 37.63 -11.34 13.96
CA GLU A 686 37.80 -10.09 14.69
C GLU A 686 37.01 -10.12 15.99
N GLU A 687 35.71 -10.45 15.93
CA GLU A 687 34.89 -10.57 17.15
C GLU A 687 35.33 -11.75 18.03
N ALA A 688 35.84 -12.85 17.44
CA ALA A 688 36.43 -13.94 18.21
C ALA A 688 37.68 -13.50 18.98
N LEU A 689 38.55 -12.71 18.36
CA LEU A 689 39.76 -12.18 18.99
C LEU A 689 39.41 -11.18 20.11
N ASN A 690 38.47 -10.27 19.85
CA ASN A 690 37.95 -9.32 20.85
C ASN A 690 37.34 -10.06 22.05
N ALA A 691 36.51 -11.07 21.80
CA ALA A 691 35.94 -11.91 22.84
C ALA A 691 37.00 -12.73 23.60
N ALA A 692 38.03 -13.23 22.90
CA ALA A 692 39.16 -13.92 23.54
C ALA A 692 39.89 -12.99 24.51
N TRP A 693 40.18 -11.77 24.09
CA TRP A 693 40.79 -10.74 24.94
C TRP A 693 39.96 -10.45 26.19
N LEU A 694 38.65 -10.21 26.02
CA LEU A 694 37.74 -9.92 27.13
C LEU A 694 37.52 -11.11 28.07
N SER A 695 37.66 -12.34 27.57
CA SER A 695 37.58 -13.57 28.39
C SER A 695 38.87 -13.88 29.17
N GLY A 696 39.97 -13.19 28.87
CA GLY A 696 41.29 -13.47 29.46
C GLY A 696 41.95 -14.76 28.94
N ASP A 697 41.61 -15.22 27.74
CA ASP A 697 42.22 -16.40 27.12
C ASP A 697 43.57 -16.04 26.46
N TRP A 698 44.52 -15.61 27.29
CA TRP A 698 45.82 -15.08 26.84
C TRP A 698 46.64 -16.11 26.04
N ALA A 699 46.52 -17.40 26.37
CA ALA A 699 47.28 -18.46 25.71
C ALA A 699 46.90 -18.64 24.23
N ASP A 700 45.63 -18.44 23.89
CA ASP A 700 45.15 -18.52 22.51
C ASP A 700 45.49 -17.24 21.73
N ILE A 701 45.38 -16.08 22.37
CA ILE A 701 45.71 -14.79 21.75
C ILE A 701 47.21 -14.71 21.42
N ALA A 702 48.08 -15.20 22.31
CA ALA A 702 49.54 -15.22 22.08
C ALA A 702 49.95 -16.05 20.85
N GLN A 703 49.13 -17.04 20.47
CA GLN A 703 49.35 -17.89 19.29
C GLN A 703 48.72 -17.33 18.02
N THR A 704 47.89 -16.29 18.14
CA THR A 704 47.17 -15.67 17.03
C THR A 704 47.94 -14.44 16.55
N GLU A 705 48.24 -14.33 15.26
CA GLU A 705 48.88 -13.13 14.70
C GLU A 705 47.95 -11.91 14.84
N SER A 706 48.19 -11.09 15.87
CA SER A 706 47.39 -9.91 16.18
C SER A 706 48.18 -8.86 16.97
N ALA A 707 47.66 -7.63 17.03
CA ALA A 707 48.22 -6.58 17.88
C ALA A 707 48.18 -6.93 19.38
N PHE A 708 47.25 -7.81 19.78
CA PHE A 708 47.12 -8.28 21.16
C PHE A 708 48.13 -9.37 21.54
N ALA A 709 48.72 -10.07 20.56
CA ALA A 709 49.54 -11.26 20.81
C ALA A 709 50.76 -10.99 21.70
N PRO A 710 51.56 -9.92 21.50
CA PRO A 710 52.71 -9.63 22.37
C PRO A 710 52.29 -9.32 23.81
N ALA A 711 51.16 -8.62 23.99
CA ALA A 711 50.63 -8.32 25.31
C ALA A 711 50.06 -9.57 26.00
N ALA A 712 49.42 -10.46 25.24
CA ALA A 712 48.95 -11.74 25.74
C ALA A 712 50.10 -12.67 26.15
N ASP A 713 51.20 -12.70 25.37
CA ASP A 713 52.41 -13.46 25.72
C ASP A 713 52.95 -13.03 27.09
N LEU A 714 53.05 -11.71 27.34
CA LEU A 714 53.45 -11.17 28.64
C LEU A 714 52.56 -11.65 29.80
N MET A 715 51.25 -11.77 29.59
CA MET A 715 50.31 -12.26 30.60
C MET A 715 50.43 -13.76 30.88
N THR A 716 51.04 -14.53 29.98
CA THR A 716 51.27 -15.97 30.15
C THR A 716 52.65 -16.32 30.72
N ARG A 717 53.59 -15.38 30.74
CA ARG A 717 54.92 -15.57 31.34
C ARG A 717 54.80 -15.70 32.86
N GLU A 718 55.51 -16.67 33.44
CA GLU A 718 55.63 -16.75 34.90
C GLU A 718 56.53 -15.61 35.40
N ASP A 719 55.97 -14.72 36.23
CA ASP A 719 56.75 -13.70 36.92
C ASP A 719 57.67 -14.37 37.96
N THR A 720 58.94 -14.55 37.62
CA THR A 720 59.96 -14.88 38.60
C THR A 720 60.31 -13.63 39.37
N VAL A 721 59.75 -13.47 40.58
CA VAL A 721 60.16 -12.41 41.52
C VAL A 721 61.49 -12.84 42.14
N PRO A 722 62.63 -12.20 41.80
CA PRO A 722 63.92 -12.62 42.33
C PRO A 722 64.00 -12.36 43.83
N ASP A 723 64.53 -13.32 44.59
CA ASP A 723 64.74 -13.16 46.03
C ASP A 723 65.98 -12.28 46.29
N PRO A 724 65.81 -11.08 46.87
CA PRO A 724 66.89 -10.12 47.07
C PRO A 724 67.98 -10.61 48.04
N ARG A 725 67.78 -11.76 48.71
CA ARG A 725 68.76 -12.35 49.64
C ARG A 725 69.67 -13.39 49.01
N THR A 726 69.34 -13.90 47.83
CA THR A 726 70.04 -15.03 47.20
C THR A 726 70.55 -14.74 45.80
N GLU A 727 70.09 -13.67 45.15
CA GLU A 727 70.48 -13.33 43.77
C GLU A 727 71.38 -12.08 43.68
N GLY A 728 72.29 -12.07 42.69
CA GLY A 728 73.28 -10.99 42.46
C GLY A 728 72.77 -9.85 41.57
N LEU A 729 73.60 -8.82 41.34
CA LEU A 729 73.29 -7.64 40.51
C LEU A 729 72.71 -7.97 39.11
N GLY A 730 73.12 -9.10 38.50
CA GLY A 730 72.59 -9.53 37.21
C GLY A 730 71.08 -9.84 37.21
N ALA A 731 70.48 -10.20 38.35
CA ALA A 731 69.03 -10.36 38.46
C ALA A 731 68.28 -9.02 38.43
N VAL A 732 68.90 -7.95 38.93
CA VAL A 732 68.34 -6.60 38.90
C VAL A 732 68.38 -6.02 37.49
N ASP A 733 69.46 -6.27 36.73
CA ASP A 733 69.56 -5.87 35.33
C ASP A 733 68.50 -6.58 34.47
N LEU A 734 68.30 -7.89 34.67
CA LEU A 734 67.25 -8.68 33.99
C LEU A 734 65.83 -8.15 34.29
N LEU A 735 65.53 -7.78 35.54
CA LEU A 735 64.26 -7.15 35.89
C LEU A 735 64.07 -5.78 35.21
N SER A 736 65.13 -4.99 35.10
CA SER A 736 65.08 -3.68 34.46
C SER A 736 64.81 -3.79 32.96
N GLU A 737 65.48 -4.74 32.30
CA GLU A 737 65.27 -5.08 30.89
C GLU A 737 63.85 -5.59 30.64
N ALA A 738 63.37 -6.55 31.44
CA ALA A 738 61.99 -7.06 31.35
C ALA A 738 60.96 -5.94 31.55
N SER A 739 61.20 -5.03 32.49
CA SER A 739 60.33 -3.86 32.71
C SER A 739 60.32 -2.89 31.54
N ALA A 740 61.44 -2.73 30.83
CA ALA A 740 61.51 -1.92 29.62
C ALA A 740 60.75 -2.58 28.45
N GLU A 741 60.94 -3.89 28.25
CA GLU A 741 60.22 -4.70 27.24
C GLU A 741 58.70 -4.65 27.46
N THR A 742 58.24 -4.82 28.70
CA THR A 742 56.81 -4.73 29.05
C THR A 742 56.24 -3.35 28.71
N ARG A 743 56.95 -2.26 29.06
CA ARG A 743 56.49 -0.89 28.73
C ARG A 743 56.44 -0.63 27.23
N GLU A 744 57.42 -1.12 26.49
CA GLU A 744 57.45 -0.99 25.03
C GLU A 744 56.29 -1.74 24.39
N THR A 745 56.03 -2.97 24.85
CA THR A 745 54.91 -3.80 24.38
C THR A 745 53.55 -3.14 24.65
N LEU A 746 53.33 -2.62 25.86
CA LEU A 746 52.09 -1.91 26.19
C LEU A 746 51.92 -0.63 25.37
N ARG A 747 53.01 0.09 25.10
CA ARG A 747 52.98 1.30 24.27
C ARG A 747 52.62 0.95 22.82
N ALA A 748 53.24 -0.10 22.26
CA ALA A 748 52.90 -0.60 20.92
C ALA A 748 51.44 -1.07 20.81
N LEU A 749 50.90 -1.72 21.85
CA LEU A 749 49.49 -2.10 21.90
C LEU A 749 48.59 -0.86 21.85
N LEU A 750 48.83 0.14 22.71
CA LEU A 750 48.04 1.36 22.76
C LEU A 750 48.08 2.14 21.44
N ASP A 751 49.26 2.22 20.81
CA ASP A 751 49.43 2.86 19.51
C ASP A 751 48.66 2.11 18.41
N ALA A 752 48.64 0.76 18.46
CA ALA A 752 47.92 -0.08 17.51
C ALA A 752 46.39 -0.08 17.71
N THR A 753 45.91 0.15 18.94
CA THR A 753 44.48 0.22 19.29
C THR A 753 43.96 1.65 19.45
N ALA A 754 44.74 2.65 19.01
CA ALA A 754 44.34 4.05 19.11
C ALA A 754 43.08 4.28 18.26
N ILE A 755 42.04 4.83 18.90
CA ILE A 755 40.83 5.27 18.19
C ILE A 755 41.19 6.56 17.43
N PRO A 756 40.92 6.66 16.12
CA PRO A 756 41.14 7.89 15.37
C PRO A 756 40.39 9.07 16.04
N GLU A 757 41.07 10.19 16.23
CA GLU A 757 40.38 11.45 16.56
C GLU A 757 39.70 11.95 15.29
N ASP A 758 38.41 11.62 15.13
CA ASP A 758 37.48 12.28 14.20
C ASP A 758 36.41 13.06 14.97
#